data_AF-A0A966VQY8-F1
#
_entry.id   AF-A0A966VQY8-F1
#
_cell.length_a   1.000
_cell.length_b   1.000
_cell.length_c   1.000
_cell.angle_alpha   90.00
_cell.angle_beta   90.00
_cell.angle_gamma   90.00
#
_symmetry.space_group_name_H-M   'P 1'
#
loop_
_entity.id
_entity.type
_entity.pdbx_description
1 polymer ?
#
loop_
_entity_poly.entity_id
_entity_poly.type
_entity_poly.pdbx_seq_one_letter_code
_entity_poly.pdbx_strand_id
1 'polypeptide(L)'
;MLHVFQSLTEFILNHATPCFLLHEVVKRLEGHKSEGIQVSISDYEFFLKHHSGLSLDRQKEVRQKIMGRKVPLETAQLLFPVAAGGRLEGSLVVTAHMSPDIDTVVSSFNGWMDAFEMDVSTGLHRWNVPNDPAQILEAQLLFLDRFGSKFFSILSDNRSSLTLTSLDLATTEGLRIHHLADRTLDVAQEGGKHASVVVDANGNFCDGWLPEDIEKVRLVTDSLNHCSRWIQNAFFQAMVSKQSDPFSLLEKRFEELEPVIEFSKKSKSYLNIYLSDVLGVAKGLQASISDFMCSMEQQHQFGFESFLNAFKAHKSGQIADLEQLFNLLSGAFKALRAHVDTFAIALDVKRKVFHENPSSVHPQTTIEEINLRLQDRSAIFVTRDNKIEGVIYASLLRNPTQGFVALRDFSNPHEIGIPRFMEVASILDHHKSEIKTHRVATIYAMDVQSSNVIGAKIAFEINKKLITDGPAEKELDQILQHSSMNTTDTRQLRIMERALEERIARAMNLGWCDSKRESSDYQMFLYAILDDTDLLAKKTAIDHEIVVELVNRLISLEQNKITEVIDPTSTKPLIQNPELYRFYKTVYGLKEADVEKRIQSLKIFNDTKKQSGALVSQLKIYPNNIRTLKQNYHQVSTAWNQHKTELPLKIMMVTTVEGAEDLFKGIKPAHHHQDELWLSAVESDEGRAQLGYFLMTFFALQVKKQIQALVPASSKLLFEEISMGKIPFKEHSDPWIVLQFEAGAITSRKKDISPCLKP
;
A
#
# COMPACT_ATOMS: atom_id res chain seq x y z
N MET A 1 11.16 -12.28 -12.21
CA MET A 1 9.88 -11.70 -11.75
C MET A 1 8.72 -12.00 -12.71
N LEU A 2 8.77 -11.57 -13.99
CA LEU A 2 7.68 -11.82 -14.96
C LEU A 2 7.22 -13.28 -15.03
N HIS A 3 8.16 -14.23 -15.11
CA HIS A 3 7.82 -15.66 -15.15
C HIS A 3 7.08 -16.13 -13.88
N VAL A 4 7.46 -15.61 -12.70
CA VAL A 4 6.79 -15.92 -11.42
C VAL A 4 5.33 -15.48 -11.48
N PHE A 5 5.07 -14.26 -11.94
CA PHE A 5 3.71 -13.74 -12.01
C PHE A 5 2.88 -14.39 -13.10
N GLN A 6 3.47 -14.74 -14.25
CA GLN A 6 2.79 -15.55 -15.28
C GLN A 6 2.34 -16.91 -14.73
N SER A 7 3.26 -17.63 -14.05
CA SER A 7 2.94 -18.92 -13.43
C SER A 7 1.86 -18.80 -12.35
N LEU A 8 1.89 -17.72 -11.56
CA LEU A 8 0.86 -17.44 -10.56
C LEU A 8 -0.51 -17.15 -11.20
N THR A 9 -0.55 -16.37 -12.28
CA THR A 9 -1.78 -16.09 -13.03
C THR A 9 -2.37 -17.35 -13.64
N GLU A 10 -1.55 -18.21 -14.25
CA GLU A 10 -1.98 -19.51 -14.78
C GLU A 10 -2.54 -20.41 -13.68
N PHE A 11 -1.85 -20.49 -12.54
CA PHE A 11 -2.35 -21.22 -11.37
C PHE A 11 -3.74 -20.74 -10.96
N ILE A 12 -3.95 -19.43 -10.81
CA ILE A 12 -5.25 -18.87 -10.40
C ILE A 12 -6.34 -19.14 -11.44
N LEU A 13 -6.05 -18.93 -12.73
CA LEU A 13 -7.03 -19.12 -13.80
C LEU A 13 -7.48 -20.58 -13.93
N ASN A 14 -6.61 -21.54 -13.63
CA ASN A 14 -6.90 -22.97 -13.70
C ASN A 14 -7.76 -23.50 -12.54
N HIS A 15 -7.99 -22.71 -11.48
CA HIS A 15 -8.88 -23.11 -10.40
C HIS A 15 -10.35 -22.92 -10.78
N ALA A 16 -11.18 -23.91 -10.45
CA ALA A 16 -12.63 -23.83 -10.63
C ALA A 16 -13.24 -22.87 -9.61
N THR A 17 -14.27 -22.13 -10.02
CA THR A 17 -15.06 -21.26 -9.14
C THR A 17 -16.28 -22.01 -8.56
N PRO A 18 -16.76 -21.66 -7.36
CA PRO A 18 -16.19 -20.68 -6.43
C PRO A 18 -14.87 -21.17 -5.81
N CYS A 19 -13.94 -20.26 -5.57
CA CYS A 19 -12.66 -20.56 -4.90
C CYS A 19 -12.08 -19.32 -4.21
N PHE A 20 -11.55 -19.48 -3.00
CA PHE A 20 -10.79 -18.46 -2.27
C PHE A 20 -9.29 -18.82 -2.20
N LEU A 21 -8.44 -18.07 -2.92
CA LEU A 21 -7.01 -18.42 -3.13
C LEU A 21 -6.00 -17.49 -2.43
N LEU A 22 -6.45 -16.57 -1.58
CA LEU A 22 -5.55 -15.59 -0.95
C LEU A 22 -4.40 -16.26 -0.17
N HIS A 23 -4.69 -17.32 0.58
CA HIS A 23 -3.67 -18.08 1.31
C HIS A 23 -2.61 -18.66 0.36
N GLU A 24 -3.04 -19.34 -0.70
CA GLU A 24 -2.16 -19.99 -1.67
C GLU A 24 -1.30 -18.96 -2.43
N VAL A 25 -1.87 -17.80 -2.75
CA VAL A 25 -1.16 -16.69 -3.39
C VAL A 25 -0.08 -16.13 -2.47
N VAL A 26 -0.42 -15.83 -1.21
CA VAL A 26 0.55 -15.33 -0.22
C VAL A 26 1.68 -16.34 -0.04
N LYS A 27 1.37 -17.62 0.13
CA LYS A 27 2.36 -18.69 0.29
C LYS A 27 3.32 -18.81 -0.90
N ARG A 28 2.82 -18.68 -2.14
CA ARG A 28 3.66 -18.70 -3.35
C ARG A 28 4.59 -17.49 -3.43
N LEU A 29 4.07 -16.30 -3.12
CA LEU A 29 4.88 -15.08 -3.10
C LEU A 29 5.94 -15.12 -1.98
N GLU A 30 5.60 -15.69 -0.81
CA GLU A 30 6.55 -15.91 0.30
C GLU A 30 7.72 -16.81 -0.11
N GLY A 31 7.46 -17.88 -0.87
CA GLY A 31 8.50 -18.77 -1.40
C GLY A 31 9.55 -18.02 -2.22
N HIS A 32 9.11 -17.17 -3.15
CA HIS A 32 10.02 -16.39 -4.00
C HIS A 32 10.74 -15.27 -3.27
N LYS A 33 10.10 -14.66 -2.26
CA LYS A 33 10.76 -13.69 -1.39
C LYS A 33 11.91 -14.33 -0.60
N SER A 34 11.75 -15.58 -0.21
CA SER A 34 12.80 -16.37 0.46
C SER A 34 13.96 -16.73 -0.48
N GLU A 35 13.72 -16.76 -1.78
CA GLU A 35 14.75 -16.92 -2.84
C GLU A 35 15.45 -15.59 -3.21
N GLY A 36 15.15 -14.50 -2.49
CA GLY A 36 15.74 -13.17 -2.69
C GLY A 36 15.02 -12.31 -3.75
N ILE A 37 13.90 -12.78 -4.31
CA ILE A 37 13.12 -12.02 -5.30
C ILE A 37 12.15 -11.11 -4.53
N GLN A 38 12.33 -9.79 -4.63
CA GLN A 38 11.37 -8.85 -4.03
C GLN A 38 10.04 -8.88 -4.79
N VAL A 39 9.02 -9.44 -4.15
CA VAL A 39 7.65 -9.50 -4.67
C VAL A 39 6.64 -9.09 -3.60
N SER A 40 5.57 -8.44 -4.04
CA SER A 40 4.40 -8.06 -3.25
C SER A 40 3.12 -8.27 -4.05
N ILE A 41 1.96 -8.17 -3.39
CA ILE A 41 0.68 -8.20 -4.12
C ILE A 41 0.51 -6.98 -5.03
N SER A 42 1.08 -5.83 -4.68
CA SER A 42 1.04 -4.63 -5.50
C SER A 42 1.88 -4.77 -6.78
N ASP A 43 3.05 -5.42 -6.69
CA ASP A 43 3.84 -5.77 -7.88
C ASP A 43 3.06 -6.75 -8.79
N TYR A 44 2.39 -7.74 -8.19
CA TYR A 44 1.55 -8.67 -8.94
C TYR A 44 0.35 -7.98 -9.58
N GLU A 45 -0.29 -7.05 -8.87
CA GLU A 45 -1.41 -6.27 -9.40
C GLU A 45 -0.97 -5.40 -10.58
N PHE A 46 0.17 -4.72 -10.46
CA PHE A 46 0.76 -3.93 -11.53
C PHE A 46 1.04 -4.81 -12.77
N PHE A 47 1.68 -5.97 -12.57
CA PHE A 47 1.86 -6.96 -13.63
C PHE A 47 0.53 -7.37 -14.26
N LEU A 48 -0.48 -7.66 -13.43
CA LEU A 48 -1.80 -8.10 -13.89
C LEU A 48 -2.45 -7.03 -14.77
N LYS A 49 -2.34 -5.75 -14.41
CA LYS A 49 -2.88 -4.62 -15.18
C LYS A 49 -2.11 -4.33 -16.48
N HIS A 50 -0.78 -4.38 -16.43
CA HIS A 50 0.06 -3.78 -17.47
C HIS A 50 0.86 -4.76 -18.33
N HIS A 51 1.10 -5.99 -17.83
CA HIS A 51 2.03 -6.94 -18.45
C HIS A 51 1.44 -8.34 -18.68
N SER A 52 0.29 -8.67 -18.09
CA SER A 52 -0.32 -10.01 -18.21
C SER A 52 -0.86 -10.32 -19.60
N GLY A 53 -1.18 -9.29 -20.40
CA GLY A 53 -1.89 -9.44 -21.68
C GLY A 53 -3.37 -9.87 -21.54
N LEU A 54 -3.89 -9.98 -20.32
CA LEU A 54 -5.29 -10.35 -20.08
C LEU A 54 -6.24 -9.19 -20.32
N SER A 55 -7.44 -9.50 -20.83
CA SER A 55 -8.55 -8.53 -20.89
C SER A 55 -9.00 -8.11 -19.49
N LEU A 56 -9.65 -6.96 -19.37
CA LEU A 56 -10.14 -6.44 -18.09
C LEU A 56 -11.04 -7.46 -17.34
N ASP A 57 -11.91 -8.16 -18.05
CA ASP A 57 -12.79 -9.17 -17.43
C ASP A 57 -12.00 -10.37 -16.87
N ARG A 58 -10.94 -10.81 -17.58
CA ARG A 58 -10.07 -11.88 -17.08
C ARG A 58 -9.18 -11.40 -15.93
N GLN A 59 -8.75 -10.15 -15.94
CA GLN A 59 -8.07 -9.52 -14.81
C GLN A 59 -8.98 -9.43 -13.58
N LYS A 60 -10.27 -9.15 -13.76
CA LYS A 60 -11.28 -9.18 -12.69
C LYS A 60 -11.51 -10.60 -12.19
N GLU A 61 -11.63 -11.59 -13.08
CA GLU A 61 -11.75 -13.00 -12.67
C GLU A 61 -10.57 -13.45 -11.79
N VAL A 62 -9.34 -13.07 -12.14
CA VAL A 62 -8.16 -13.36 -11.31
C VAL A 62 -8.33 -12.77 -9.91
N ARG A 63 -8.70 -11.49 -9.79
CA ARG A 63 -8.95 -10.83 -8.50
C ARG A 63 -10.04 -11.54 -7.69
N GLN A 64 -11.14 -11.88 -8.34
CA GLN A 64 -12.29 -12.53 -7.73
C GLN A 64 -11.93 -13.93 -7.20
N LYS A 65 -11.09 -14.71 -7.91
CA LYS A 65 -10.59 -16.00 -7.43
C LYS A 65 -9.59 -15.88 -6.27
N ILE A 66 -8.74 -14.86 -6.29
CA ILE A 66 -7.85 -14.57 -5.15
C ILE A 66 -8.71 -14.25 -3.92
N MET A 67 -9.69 -13.37 -4.09
CA MET A 67 -10.52 -12.87 -3.01
C MET A 67 -11.67 -13.81 -2.65
N GLY A 68 -11.97 -14.86 -3.40
CA GLY A 68 -13.03 -15.79 -3.03
C GLY A 68 -14.44 -15.27 -3.26
N ARG A 69 -14.60 -14.23 -4.08
CA ARG A 69 -15.91 -13.61 -4.28
C ARG A 69 -15.96 -12.87 -5.62
N LYS A 70 -17.08 -13.04 -6.33
CA LYS A 70 -17.42 -12.34 -7.57
C LYS A 70 -18.60 -11.43 -7.30
N VAL A 71 -18.36 -10.12 -7.30
CA VAL A 71 -19.37 -9.09 -7.06
C VAL A 71 -19.51 -8.18 -8.29
N PRO A 72 -20.73 -7.82 -8.72
CA PRO A 72 -20.93 -6.79 -9.73
C PRO A 72 -20.38 -5.43 -9.28
N LEU A 73 -19.71 -4.71 -10.19
CA LEU A 73 -19.06 -3.43 -9.88
C LEU A 73 -20.06 -2.39 -9.36
N GLU A 74 -21.32 -2.38 -9.76
CA GLU A 74 -22.32 -1.48 -9.18
C GLU A 74 -22.49 -1.62 -7.67
N THR A 75 -22.18 -2.80 -7.11
CA THR A 75 -22.26 -3.05 -5.66
C THR A 75 -21.18 -2.27 -4.90
N ALA A 76 -20.07 -1.91 -5.56
CA ALA A 76 -19.01 -1.11 -4.95
C ALA A 76 -19.51 0.25 -4.46
N GLN A 77 -20.66 0.75 -4.95
CA GLN A 77 -21.32 1.97 -4.45
C GLN A 77 -21.64 1.94 -2.95
N LEU A 78 -21.80 0.74 -2.38
CA LEU A 78 -22.00 0.58 -0.94
C LEU A 78 -20.78 0.96 -0.11
N LEU A 79 -19.59 1.04 -0.71
CA LEU A 79 -18.35 1.33 0.00
C LEU A 79 -17.55 2.49 -0.61
N PHE A 80 -17.67 2.71 -1.92
CA PHE A 80 -16.86 3.63 -2.69
C PHE A 80 -17.72 4.50 -3.61
N PRO A 81 -17.32 5.74 -3.90
CA PRO A 81 -18.12 6.69 -4.67
C PRO A 81 -17.94 6.46 -6.18
N VAL A 82 -18.18 5.23 -6.63
CA VAL A 82 -18.05 4.84 -8.05
C VAL A 82 -19.42 4.87 -8.73
N ALA A 83 -19.56 5.66 -9.79
CA ALA A 83 -20.77 5.62 -10.62
C ALA A 83 -20.98 4.21 -11.20
N ALA A 84 -22.20 3.87 -11.63
CA ALA A 84 -22.48 2.53 -12.17
C ALA A 84 -21.53 2.22 -13.35
N GLY A 85 -20.65 1.23 -13.16
CA GLY A 85 -19.62 0.85 -14.15
C GLY A 85 -18.35 1.73 -14.17
N GLY A 86 -18.27 2.77 -13.33
CA GLY A 86 -17.11 3.67 -13.22
C GLY A 86 -16.02 3.17 -12.28
N ARG A 87 -14.84 3.79 -12.35
CA ARG A 87 -13.70 3.56 -11.45
C ARG A 87 -13.10 4.89 -11.00
N LEU A 88 -12.48 4.91 -9.84
CA LEU A 88 -11.69 6.05 -9.36
C LEU A 88 -10.42 6.20 -10.19
N GLU A 89 -10.10 7.41 -10.65
CA GLU A 89 -8.90 7.67 -11.46
C GLU A 89 -7.63 7.76 -10.59
N GLY A 90 -6.75 6.77 -10.68
CA GLY A 90 -5.53 6.67 -9.88
C GLY A 90 -5.59 5.54 -8.86
N SER A 91 -4.59 5.47 -7.99
CA SER A 91 -4.48 4.40 -6.99
C SER A 91 -5.36 4.68 -5.76
N LEU A 92 -5.88 3.63 -5.13
CA LEU A 92 -6.65 3.69 -3.89
C LEU A 92 -5.88 3.05 -2.74
N VAL A 93 -5.66 3.80 -1.66
CA VAL A 93 -5.06 3.29 -0.42
C VAL A 93 -6.15 3.10 0.63
N VAL A 94 -6.37 1.88 1.09
CA VAL A 94 -7.19 1.60 2.28
C VAL A 94 -6.26 1.54 3.48
N THR A 95 -6.52 2.33 4.51
CA THR A 95 -5.58 2.48 5.61
C THR A 95 -6.21 2.29 6.98
N ALA A 96 -5.46 1.63 7.86
CA ALA A 96 -5.67 1.69 9.30
C ALA A 96 -5.16 3.03 9.86
N HIS A 97 -5.53 3.37 11.09
CA HIS A 97 -5.04 4.59 11.75
C HIS A 97 -3.60 4.44 12.26
N MET A 98 -3.00 5.52 12.79
CA MET A 98 -1.54 5.59 13.07
C MET A 98 -1.05 4.62 14.14
N SER A 99 -1.88 4.21 15.10
CA SER A 99 -1.51 3.31 16.19
C SER A 99 -2.45 2.11 16.17
N PRO A 100 -2.37 1.26 15.13
CA PRO A 100 -3.45 0.35 14.82
C PRO A 100 -3.65 -0.70 15.91
N ASP A 101 -4.89 -0.86 16.34
CA ASP A 101 -5.37 -2.02 17.07
C ASP A 101 -6.03 -3.03 16.12
N ILE A 102 -6.58 -4.11 16.67
CA ILE A 102 -7.19 -5.14 15.83
C ILE A 102 -8.47 -4.65 15.12
N ASP A 103 -9.18 -3.65 15.68
CA ASP A 103 -10.40 -3.12 15.08
C ASP A 103 -10.09 -2.49 13.73
N THR A 104 -9.15 -1.53 13.72
CA THR A 104 -8.75 -0.85 12.50
C THR A 104 -8.03 -1.77 11.50
N VAL A 105 -7.26 -2.77 11.97
CA VAL A 105 -6.56 -3.70 11.08
C VAL A 105 -7.56 -4.58 10.33
N VAL A 106 -8.55 -5.12 11.03
CA VAL A 106 -9.59 -5.94 10.39
C VAL A 106 -10.47 -5.09 9.47
N SER A 107 -10.85 -3.89 9.90
CA SER A 107 -11.70 -2.98 9.13
C SER A 107 -11.01 -2.50 7.84
N SER A 108 -9.72 -2.15 7.93
CA SER A 108 -8.88 -1.80 6.76
C SER A 108 -8.58 -2.97 5.85
N PHE A 109 -8.33 -4.16 6.39
CA PHE A 109 -8.10 -5.35 5.60
C PHE A 109 -9.31 -5.73 4.75
N ASN A 110 -10.50 -5.81 5.36
CA ASN A 110 -11.73 -6.12 4.64
C ASN A 110 -12.04 -5.03 3.60
N GLY A 111 -11.86 -3.76 3.96
CA GLY A 111 -12.01 -2.65 3.02
C GLY A 111 -11.06 -2.75 1.81
N TRP A 112 -9.82 -3.22 2.01
CA TRP A 112 -8.87 -3.48 0.93
C TRP A 112 -9.28 -4.67 0.07
N MET A 113 -9.71 -5.78 0.68
CA MET A 113 -10.19 -6.95 -0.06
C MET A 113 -11.35 -6.57 -0.97
N ASP A 114 -12.33 -5.81 -0.46
CA ASP A 114 -13.48 -5.32 -1.22
C ASP A 114 -13.05 -4.42 -2.39
N ALA A 115 -12.12 -3.48 -2.13
CA ALA A 115 -11.60 -2.58 -3.15
C ALA A 115 -10.85 -3.34 -4.27
N PHE A 116 -9.97 -4.27 -3.90
CA PHE A 116 -9.16 -5.06 -4.82
C PHE A 116 -10.00 -6.02 -5.64
N GLU A 117 -10.94 -6.73 -5.02
CA GLU A 117 -11.87 -7.65 -5.66
C GLU A 117 -12.72 -6.97 -6.74
N MET A 118 -13.28 -5.81 -6.39
CA MET A 118 -14.21 -5.09 -7.26
C MET A 118 -13.50 -4.23 -8.33
N ASP A 119 -12.17 -4.08 -8.26
CA ASP A 119 -11.36 -3.22 -9.15
C ASP A 119 -11.92 -1.78 -9.18
N VAL A 120 -12.09 -1.18 -8.00
CA VAL A 120 -12.77 0.12 -7.83
C VAL A 120 -11.96 1.32 -8.35
N SER A 121 -10.67 1.13 -8.62
CA SER A 121 -9.76 2.19 -9.07
C SER A 121 -8.98 1.78 -10.33
N THR A 122 -8.59 2.75 -11.16
CA THR A 122 -7.79 2.48 -12.36
C THR A 122 -6.34 2.15 -12.02
N GLY A 123 -5.80 2.75 -10.94
CA GLY A 123 -4.47 2.47 -10.39
C GLY A 123 -4.44 1.26 -9.44
N LEU A 124 -3.45 1.20 -8.56
CA LEU A 124 -3.26 0.06 -7.65
C LEU A 124 -4.15 0.16 -6.40
N HIS A 125 -4.48 -0.99 -5.82
CA HIS A 125 -5.19 -1.08 -4.54
C HIS A 125 -4.19 -1.44 -3.44
N ARG A 126 -3.85 -0.45 -2.62
CA ARG A 126 -2.88 -0.58 -1.52
C ARG A 126 -3.60 -0.77 -0.20
N TRP A 127 -3.06 -1.64 0.63
CA TRP A 127 -3.41 -1.71 2.03
C TRP A 127 -2.27 -1.12 2.86
N ASN A 128 -2.57 -0.11 3.68
CA ASN A 128 -1.58 0.49 4.56
C ASN A 128 -1.94 0.23 6.02
N VAL A 129 -1.02 -0.37 6.77
CA VAL A 129 -1.14 -0.61 8.21
C VAL A 129 0.11 -0.03 8.89
N PRO A 130 0.03 1.20 9.42
CA PRO A 130 1.17 1.86 10.05
C PRO A 130 1.71 1.06 11.23
N ASN A 131 3.04 1.04 11.41
CA ASN A 131 3.70 0.18 12.41
C ASN A 131 3.46 -1.32 12.13
N ASP A 132 4.37 -2.19 12.57
CA ASP A 132 4.26 -3.62 12.26
C ASP A 132 3.06 -4.28 12.98
N PRO A 133 1.97 -4.65 12.27
CA PRO A 133 0.78 -5.21 12.91
C PRO A 133 1.00 -6.63 13.44
N ALA A 134 2.10 -7.29 13.07
CA ALA A 134 2.47 -8.59 13.63
C ALA A 134 2.75 -8.53 15.16
N GLN A 135 2.85 -7.32 15.73
CA GLN A 135 2.99 -7.12 17.17
C GLN A 135 1.65 -7.19 17.92
N ILE A 136 0.52 -7.10 17.21
CA ILE A 136 -0.82 -7.23 17.79
C ILE A 136 -1.08 -8.71 18.07
N LEU A 137 -1.48 -9.05 19.29
CA LEU A 137 -1.62 -10.44 19.73
C LEU A 137 -2.64 -11.20 18.87
N GLU A 138 -3.79 -10.58 18.64
CA GLU A 138 -4.92 -11.11 17.89
C GLU A 138 -4.57 -11.28 16.40
N ALA A 139 -3.58 -10.53 15.88
CA ALA A 139 -3.15 -10.64 14.49
C ALA A 139 -2.49 -12.00 14.20
N GLN A 140 -1.89 -12.65 15.21
CA GLN A 140 -1.40 -14.02 15.06
C GLN A 140 -2.53 -14.96 14.66
N LEU A 141 -3.64 -14.94 15.40
CA LEU A 141 -4.80 -15.81 15.17
C LEU A 141 -5.52 -15.46 13.85
N LEU A 142 -5.77 -14.18 13.64
CA LEU A 142 -6.64 -13.72 12.55
C LEU A 142 -5.94 -13.70 11.19
N PHE A 143 -4.63 -13.50 11.16
CA PHE A 143 -3.88 -13.32 9.92
C PHE A 143 -2.74 -14.32 9.76
N LEU A 144 -1.81 -14.41 10.72
CA LEU A 144 -0.57 -15.15 10.52
C LEU A 144 -0.77 -16.67 10.50
N ASP A 145 -1.58 -17.20 11.43
CA ASP A 145 -1.94 -18.63 11.47
C ASP A 145 -2.79 -19.03 10.25
N ARG A 146 -3.58 -18.09 9.71
CA ARG A 146 -4.48 -18.32 8.57
C ARG A 146 -3.79 -18.20 7.22
N PHE A 147 -2.95 -17.18 7.00
CA PHE A 147 -2.40 -16.85 5.69
C PHE A 147 -0.88 -17.00 5.59
N GLY A 148 -0.18 -17.18 6.72
CA GLY A 148 1.27 -17.38 6.77
C GLY A 148 2.02 -16.23 7.45
N SER A 149 3.25 -16.53 7.87
CA SER A 149 4.08 -15.65 8.71
C SER A 149 4.50 -14.35 8.02
N LYS A 150 4.51 -14.31 6.68
CA LYS A 150 4.92 -13.15 5.89
C LYS A 150 3.75 -12.36 5.30
N PHE A 151 2.52 -12.68 5.69
CA PHE A 151 1.28 -12.07 5.20
C PHE A 151 1.34 -10.54 5.09
N PHE A 152 1.59 -9.84 6.19
CA PHE A 152 1.67 -8.37 6.21
C PHE A 152 2.79 -7.84 5.30
N SER A 153 3.96 -8.49 5.29
CA SER A 153 5.08 -8.06 4.45
C SER A 153 4.85 -8.25 2.94
N ILE A 154 3.83 -9.01 2.55
CA ILE A 154 3.46 -9.29 1.15
C ILE A 154 2.30 -8.40 0.71
N LEU A 155 1.36 -8.13 1.62
CA LEU A 155 0.10 -7.44 1.30
C LEU A 155 0.07 -5.96 1.70
N SER A 156 0.69 -5.59 2.83
CA SER A 156 0.55 -4.25 3.41
C SER A 156 1.82 -3.41 3.30
N ASP A 157 1.63 -2.12 3.06
CA ASP A 157 2.59 -1.07 3.36
C ASP A 157 2.52 -0.71 4.86
N ASN A 158 3.64 -0.28 5.46
CA ASN A 158 3.72 0.07 6.89
C ASN A 158 4.07 1.55 7.13
N ARG A 159 3.57 2.43 6.25
CA ARG A 159 3.97 3.84 6.23
C ARG A 159 3.16 4.63 7.26
N SER A 160 3.86 5.48 8.03
CA SER A 160 3.25 6.46 8.93
C SER A 160 2.71 7.70 8.21
N SER A 161 3.12 7.93 6.95
CA SER A 161 2.55 8.97 6.11
C SER A 161 2.22 8.37 4.74
N LEU A 162 1.03 8.68 4.24
CA LEU A 162 0.64 8.23 2.91
C LEU A 162 1.41 9.01 1.84
N THR A 163 1.84 8.29 0.81
CA THR A 163 2.41 8.86 -0.41
C THR A 163 2.24 7.88 -1.56
N LEU A 164 2.28 8.39 -2.79
CA LEU A 164 2.27 7.58 -4.01
C LEU A 164 3.70 7.35 -4.49
N THR A 165 3.95 6.16 -5.02
CA THR A 165 5.21 5.76 -5.63
C THR A 165 5.11 5.78 -7.15
N SER A 166 6.25 5.61 -7.82
CA SER A 166 6.30 5.50 -9.27
C SER A 166 5.42 4.37 -9.79
N LEU A 167 5.34 3.24 -9.08
CA LEU A 167 4.48 2.12 -9.43
C LEU A 167 2.98 2.47 -9.38
N ASP A 168 2.57 3.39 -8.51
CA ASP A 168 1.17 3.84 -8.37
C ASP A 168 0.71 4.78 -9.50
N LEU A 169 1.67 5.36 -10.22
CA LEU A 169 1.48 6.40 -11.25
C LEU A 169 1.86 5.90 -12.65
N ALA A 170 2.64 4.83 -12.74
CA ALA A 170 3.13 4.28 -13.99
C ALA A 170 2.01 3.64 -14.80
N THR A 171 2.12 3.75 -16.12
CA THR A 171 1.31 3.01 -17.07
C THR A 171 2.18 2.47 -18.21
N THR A 172 1.71 1.40 -18.85
CA THR A 172 2.25 0.92 -20.14
C THR A 172 1.43 1.44 -21.32
N GLU A 173 0.31 2.12 -21.06
CA GLU A 173 -0.52 2.71 -22.10
C GLU A 173 0.24 3.82 -22.83
N GLY A 174 0.30 3.69 -24.15
CA GLY A 174 1.01 4.62 -25.02
C GLY A 174 2.54 4.54 -24.95
N LEU A 175 3.12 3.55 -24.25
CA LEU A 175 4.56 3.29 -24.26
C LEU A 175 4.95 2.53 -25.53
N ARG A 176 5.92 3.05 -26.30
CA ARG A 176 6.48 2.40 -27.50
C ARG A 176 7.94 2.02 -27.25
N ILE A 177 8.29 0.76 -27.54
CA ILE A 177 9.65 0.24 -27.35
C ILE A 177 10.35 0.22 -28.72
N HIS A 178 11.55 0.80 -28.76
CA HIS A 178 12.42 0.85 -29.93
C HIS A 178 13.80 0.25 -29.60
N HIS A 179 14.49 -0.23 -30.62
CA HIS A 179 15.87 -0.69 -30.52
C HIS A 179 16.85 0.36 -31.04
N LEU A 180 18.11 0.25 -30.63
CA LEU A 180 19.18 1.17 -31.02
C LEU A 180 19.36 1.29 -32.56
N ALA A 181 19.04 0.23 -33.30
CA ALA A 181 19.15 0.19 -34.76
C ALA A 181 17.93 0.78 -35.49
N ASP A 182 16.82 1.02 -34.79
CA ASP A 182 15.61 1.57 -35.39
C ASP A 182 15.84 3.04 -35.79
N ARG A 183 15.12 3.48 -36.82
CA ARG A 183 15.24 4.84 -37.34
C ARG A 183 14.42 5.82 -36.53
N THR A 184 14.97 7.01 -36.32
CA THR A 184 14.26 8.06 -35.56
C THR A 184 13.15 8.71 -36.37
N LEU A 185 13.28 8.77 -37.70
CA LEU A 185 12.26 9.32 -38.60
C LEU A 185 10.99 8.45 -38.68
N ASP A 186 11.10 7.14 -38.43
CA ASP A 186 9.95 6.22 -38.47
C ASP A 186 9.05 6.38 -37.24
N VAL A 187 9.53 7.07 -36.19
CA VAL A 187 8.75 7.45 -35.02
C VAL A 187 8.03 8.77 -35.31
N ALA A 188 6.90 8.65 -36.02
CA ALA A 188 6.08 9.78 -36.45
C ALA A 188 5.43 10.55 -35.27
N GLN A 189 5.24 11.85 -35.49
CA GLN A 189 4.70 12.85 -34.57
C GLN A 189 3.23 12.59 -34.20
N GLU A 190 2.97 11.65 -33.29
CA GLU A 190 1.65 11.48 -32.69
C GLU A 190 1.49 12.35 -31.43
N GLY A 191 1.62 13.66 -31.61
CA GLY A 191 1.07 14.70 -30.72
C GLY A 191 1.30 14.55 -29.22
N GLY A 192 2.45 14.03 -28.78
CA GLY A 192 2.79 13.89 -27.35
C GLY A 192 1.93 12.90 -26.55
N LYS A 193 1.12 12.06 -27.22
CA LYS A 193 0.28 11.03 -26.55
C LYS A 193 1.02 9.73 -26.26
N HIS A 194 2.22 9.57 -26.82
CA HIS A 194 3.02 8.36 -26.70
C HIS A 194 4.43 8.70 -26.22
N ALA A 195 4.92 7.93 -25.26
CA ALA A 195 6.31 7.99 -24.83
C ALA A 195 7.10 6.86 -25.52
N SER A 196 8.21 7.20 -26.16
CA SER A 196 9.09 6.22 -26.79
C SER A 196 10.24 5.91 -25.86
N VAL A 197 10.56 4.64 -25.69
CA VAL A 197 11.71 4.16 -24.92
C VAL A 197 12.64 3.38 -25.83
N VAL A 198 13.94 3.57 -25.67
CA VAL A 198 14.96 2.84 -26.41
C VAL A 198 15.57 1.78 -25.52
N VAL A 199 15.67 0.55 -26.02
CA VAL A 199 16.29 -0.59 -25.34
C VAL A 199 17.42 -1.21 -26.16
N ASP A 200 18.37 -1.86 -25.48
CA ASP A 200 19.41 -2.64 -26.13
C ASP A 200 18.89 -3.98 -26.69
N ALA A 201 19.77 -4.78 -27.29
CA ALA A 201 19.43 -6.09 -27.82
C ALA A 201 18.97 -7.11 -26.75
N ASN A 202 19.32 -6.88 -25.48
CA ASN A 202 18.88 -7.69 -24.34
C ASN A 202 17.58 -7.16 -23.72
N GLY A 203 17.01 -6.07 -24.26
CA GLY A 203 15.84 -5.39 -23.72
C GLY A 203 16.13 -4.57 -22.45
N ASN A 204 17.38 -4.13 -22.24
CA ASN A 204 17.72 -3.20 -21.16
C ASN A 204 17.45 -1.76 -21.59
N PHE A 205 16.87 -0.98 -20.69
CA PHE A 205 16.63 0.45 -20.83
C PHE A 205 17.94 1.19 -21.17
N CYS A 206 17.93 1.93 -22.27
CA CYS A 206 19.03 2.79 -22.67
C CYS A 206 18.73 4.26 -22.34
N ASP A 207 17.59 4.77 -22.81
CA ASP A 207 17.06 6.10 -22.50
C ASP A 207 15.62 6.24 -23.03
N GLY A 208 14.95 7.34 -22.65
CA GLY A 208 13.73 7.82 -23.26
C GLY A 208 13.96 8.64 -24.53
N TRP A 209 12.98 8.60 -25.42
CA TRP A 209 12.86 9.46 -26.60
C TRP A 209 11.55 10.24 -26.54
N LEU A 210 11.64 11.49 -26.11
CA LEU A 210 10.51 12.38 -25.89
C LEU A 210 10.39 13.44 -26.99
N PRO A 211 9.24 14.11 -27.14
CA PRO A 211 9.06 15.17 -28.14
C PRO A 211 10.13 16.27 -28.06
N GLU A 212 10.56 16.61 -26.84
CA GLU A 212 11.59 17.63 -26.61
C GLU A 212 12.98 17.20 -27.10
N ASP A 213 13.25 15.89 -27.18
CA ASP A 213 14.51 15.34 -27.66
C ASP A 213 14.62 15.42 -29.19
N ILE A 214 13.49 15.29 -29.89
CA ILE A 214 13.43 15.28 -31.36
C ILE A 214 13.98 16.59 -31.92
N GLU A 215 13.53 17.73 -31.40
CA GLU A 215 13.97 19.04 -31.89
C GLU A 215 15.46 19.28 -31.63
N LYS A 216 15.96 18.88 -30.45
CA LYS A 216 17.37 19.01 -30.07
C LYS A 216 18.28 18.18 -30.98
N VAL A 217 17.93 16.92 -31.20
CA VAL A 217 18.73 16.03 -32.06
C VAL A 217 18.65 16.48 -33.51
N ARG A 218 17.46 16.84 -34.02
CA ARG A 218 17.29 17.35 -35.39
C ARG A 218 18.14 18.58 -35.65
N LEU A 219 18.21 19.53 -34.71
CA LEU A 219 19.07 20.71 -34.83
C LEU A 219 20.53 20.34 -35.13
N VAL A 220 21.05 19.29 -34.50
CA VAL A 220 22.44 18.83 -34.67
C VAL A 220 22.59 18.03 -35.97
N THR A 221 21.71 17.06 -36.23
CA THR A 221 21.78 16.21 -37.42
C THR A 221 21.52 17.01 -38.71
N ASP A 222 20.62 17.99 -38.67
CA ASP A 222 20.32 18.85 -39.82
C ASP A 222 21.48 19.76 -40.16
N SER A 223 22.29 20.16 -39.18
CA SER A 223 23.52 20.92 -39.43
C SER A 223 24.50 20.12 -40.30
N LEU A 224 24.68 18.82 -40.00
CA LEU A 224 25.50 17.92 -40.84
C LEU A 224 24.83 17.62 -42.18
N ASN A 225 23.50 17.44 -42.21
CA ASN A 225 22.77 17.22 -43.46
C ASN A 225 22.87 18.42 -44.41
N HIS A 226 22.84 19.64 -43.88
CA HIS A 226 23.02 20.86 -44.65
C HIS A 226 24.43 20.95 -45.24
N CYS A 227 25.46 20.63 -44.44
CA CYS A 227 26.84 20.50 -44.92
C CYS A 227 26.94 19.42 -46.01
N SER A 228 26.38 18.24 -45.78
CA SER A 228 26.42 17.10 -46.73
C SER A 228 25.78 17.47 -48.07
N ARG A 229 24.60 18.12 -48.07
CA ARG A 229 23.93 18.60 -49.29
C ARG A 229 24.76 19.66 -50.00
N TRP A 230 25.34 20.60 -49.25
CA TRP A 230 26.23 21.60 -49.83
C TRP A 230 27.45 20.95 -50.48
N ILE A 231 28.08 19.97 -49.83
CA ILE A 231 29.23 19.23 -50.37
C ILE A 231 28.85 18.52 -51.68
N GLN A 232 27.72 17.81 -51.71
CA GLN A 232 27.22 17.15 -52.92
C GLN A 232 27.02 18.15 -54.08
N ASN A 233 26.39 19.29 -53.80
CA ASN A 233 26.10 20.32 -54.81
C ASN A 233 27.37 21.04 -55.29
N ALA A 234 28.24 21.44 -54.36
CA ALA A 234 29.51 22.10 -54.67
C ALA A 234 30.43 21.19 -55.49
N PHE A 235 30.46 19.90 -55.14
CA PHE A 235 31.18 18.90 -55.91
C PHE A 235 30.62 18.75 -57.32
N PHE A 236 29.30 18.61 -57.49
CA PHE A 236 28.66 18.53 -58.80
C PHE A 236 28.93 19.80 -59.64
N GLN A 237 28.79 20.99 -59.05
CA GLN A 237 29.07 22.25 -59.73
C GLN A 237 30.54 22.37 -60.17
N ALA A 238 31.49 21.96 -59.33
CA ALA A 238 32.91 21.97 -59.67
C ALA A 238 33.21 21.02 -60.85
N MET A 239 32.57 19.83 -60.87
CA MET A 239 32.71 18.88 -61.97
C MET A 239 32.10 19.39 -63.29
N VAL A 240 30.94 20.07 -63.24
CA VAL A 240 30.23 20.56 -64.45
C VAL A 240 30.84 21.85 -65.01
N SER A 241 31.21 22.80 -64.15
CA SER A 241 31.68 24.12 -64.57
C SER A 241 33.09 24.15 -65.15
N LYS A 242 33.92 23.11 -64.87
CA LYS A 242 35.35 23.02 -65.25
C LYS A 242 36.23 24.21 -64.80
N GLN A 243 35.70 25.13 -63.99
CA GLN A 243 36.39 26.35 -63.55
C GLN A 243 37.16 26.17 -62.23
N SER A 244 36.86 25.11 -61.47
CA SER A 244 37.43 24.85 -60.14
C SER A 244 37.92 23.40 -60.05
N ASP A 245 39.09 23.16 -59.49
CA ASP A 245 39.58 21.79 -59.24
C ASP A 245 38.72 21.13 -58.14
N PRO A 246 37.92 20.08 -58.44
CA PRO A 246 37.07 19.42 -57.45
C PRO A 246 37.88 18.71 -56.35
N PHE A 247 39.20 18.51 -56.54
CA PHE A 247 40.09 18.00 -55.49
C PHE A 247 40.33 19.04 -54.39
N SER A 248 40.38 20.32 -54.73
CA SER A 248 40.53 21.39 -53.73
C SER A 248 39.35 21.46 -52.76
N LEU A 249 38.16 21.00 -53.19
CA LEU A 249 36.99 20.86 -52.32
C LEU A 249 37.19 19.80 -51.24
N LEU A 250 37.83 18.66 -51.56
CA LEU A 250 38.05 17.60 -50.57
C LEU A 250 39.02 18.00 -49.45
N GLU A 251 39.92 18.96 -49.72
CA GLU A 251 40.86 19.50 -48.74
C GLU A 251 40.26 20.62 -47.88
N LYS A 252 39.10 21.18 -48.25
CA LYS A 252 38.43 22.21 -47.44
C LYS A 252 38.03 21.65 -46.09
N ARG A 253 38.21 22.46 -45.04
CA ARG A 253 37.77 22.12 -43.68
C ARG A 253 36.29 22.38 -43.49
N PHE A 254 35.66 21.66 -42.57
CA PHE A 254 34.25 21.89 -42.25
C PHE A 254 33.97 23.34 -41.80
N GLU A 255 34.87 23.98 -41.07
CA GLU A 255 34.72 25.39 -40.66
C GLU A 255 34.74 26.40 -41.82
N GLU A 256 35.29 26.02 -42.97
CA GLU A 256 35.40 26.83 -44.19
C GLU A 256 34.19 26.67 -45.12
N LEU A 257 33.28 25.74 -44.81
CA LEU A 257 32.06 25.53 -45.59
C LEU A 257 31.11 26.70 -45.38
N GLU A 258 30.55 27.21 -46.47
CA GLU A 258 29.59 28.32 -46.47
C GLU A 258 28.43 28.11 -45.46
N PRO A 259 27.76 26.94 -45.40
CA PRO A 259 26.81 26.62 -44.34
C PRO A 259 27.32 26.86 -42.92
N VAL A 260 28.55 26.42 -42.64
CA VAL A 260 29.12 26.47 -41.30
C VAL A 260 29.53 27.88 -40.94
N ILE A 261 30.00 28.70 -41.89
CA ILE A 261 30.34 30.10 -41.66
C ILE A 261 29.14 30.85 -41.07
N GLU A 262 27.94 30.62 -41.62
CA GLU A 262 26.67 31.24 -41.21
C GLU A 262 26.12 30.70 -39.87
N PHE A 263 26.56 29.53 -39.42
CA PHE A 263 26.10 28.97 -38.16
C PHE A 263 26.47 29.83 -36.95
N SER A 264 25.54 29.90 -35.99
CA SER A 264 25.78 30.53 -34.70
C SER A 264 26.96 29.87 -33.97
N LYS A 265 27.60 30.59 -33.03
CA LYS A 265 28.66 30.01 -32.18
C LYS A 265 28.22 28.72 -31.48
N LYS A 266 26.96 28.66 -31.04
CA LYS A 266 26.35 27.50 -30.38
C LYS A 266 26.21 26.32 -31.35
N SER A 267 25.68 26.56 -32.55
CA SER A 267 25.53 25.54 -33.60
C SER A 267 26.88 25.00 -34.06
N LYS A 268 27.90 25.85 -34.21
CA LYS A 268 29.29 25.44 -34.48
C LYS A 268 29.84 24.53 -33.39
N SER A 269 29.65 24.91 -32.12
CA SER A 269 30.06 24.09 -30.98
C SER A 269 29.38 22.71 -31.00
N TYR A 270 28.07 22.66 -31.24
CA TYR A 270 27.34 21.41 -31.32
C TYR A 270 27.78 20.52 -32.48
N LEU A 271 27.96 21.10 -33.68
CA LEU A 271 28.45 20.34 -34.84
C LEU A 271 29.88 19.83 -34.60
N ASN A 272 30.73 20.61 -33.94
CA ASN A 272 32.09 20.18 -33.61
C ASN A 272 32.10 18.95 -32.69
N ILE A 273 31.34 18.99 -31.60
CA ILE A 273 31.20 17.86 -30.66
C ILE A 273 30.54 16.66 -31.36
N TYR A 274 29.53 16.91 -32.19
CA TYR A 274 28.87 15.85 -32.95
C TYR A 274 29.83 15.13 -33.90
N LEU A 275 30.65 15.87 -34.65
CA LEU A 275 31.66 15.28 -35.53
C LEU A 275 32.72 14.51 -34.72
N SER A 276 33.26 15.11 -33.66
CA SER A 276 34.38 14.53 -32.91
C SER A 276 33.98 13.39 -31.98
N ASP A 277 32.99 13.60 -31.12
CA ASP A 277 32.69 12.69 -30.02
C ASP A 277 31.59 11.68 -30.38
N VAL A 278 30.64 12.05 -31.25
CA VAL A 278 29.55 11.14 -31.68
C VAL A 278 29.97 10.35 -32.92
N LEU A 279 30.41 11.02 -33.98
CA LEU A 279 30.82 10.39 -35.24
C LEU A 279 32.31 10.01 -35.27
N GLY A 280 33.09 10.27 -34.21
CA GLY A 280 34.50 9.85 -34.12
C GLY A 280 35.46 10.51 -35.13
N VAL A 281 35.11 11.68 -35.67
CA VAL A 281 35.95 12.49 -36.56
C VAL A 281 36.86 13.37 -35.70
N ALA A 282 38.03 12.84 -35.31
CA ALA A 282 38.88 13.40 -34.24
C ALA A 282 39.19 14.91 -34.35
N LYS A 283 39.26 15.48 -35.56
CA LYS A 283 39.53 16.92 -35.77
C LYS A 283 38.27 17.81 -35.72
N GLY A 284 37.07 17.24 -35.57
CA GLY A 284 35.81 17.99 -35.55
C GLY A 284 35.65 18.90 -36.77
N LEU A 285 35.36 20.18 -36.55
CA LEU A 285 35.24 21.19 -37.61
C LEU A 285 36.54 21.47 -38.38
N GLN A 286 37.70 21.13 -37.80
CA GLN A 286 39.01 21.28 -38.43
C GLN A 286 39.32 20.12 -39.40
N ALA A 287 38.48 19.08 -39.43
CA ALA A 287 38.63 17.99 -40.38
C ALA A 287 38.38 18.49 -41.81
N SER A 288 39.19 18.05 -42.76
CA SER A 288 38.85 18.20 -44.18
C SER A 288 37.70 17.28 -44.57
N ILE A 289 37.05 17.54 -45.71
CA ILE A 289 36.03 16.63 -46.25
C ILE A 289 36.62 15.23 -46.48
N SER A 290 37.87 15.14 -46.96
CA SER A 290 38.57 13.87 -47.10
C SER A 290 38.80 13.17 -45.76
N ASP A 291 39.23 13.91 -44.72
CA ASP A 291 39.42 13.36 -43.37
C ASP A 291 38.09 12.79 -42.84
N PHE A 292 36.99 13.50 -43.06
CA PHE A 292 35.65 13.06 -42.70
C PHE A 292 35.25 11.78 -43.42
N MET A 293 35.37 11.74 -44.76
CA MET A 293 35.03 10.57 -45.57
C MET A 293 35.83 9.33 -45.16
N CYS A 294 37.14 9.48 -44.93
CA CYS A 294 38.00 8.41 -44.46
C CYS A 294 37.60 7.93 -43.05
N SER A 295 37.32 8.86 -42.12
CA SER A 295 36.90 8.51 -40.76
C SER A 295 35.58 7.76 -40.74
N MET A 296 34.62 8.16 -41.58
CA MET A 296 33.33 7.50 -41.71
C MET A 296 33.49 6.09 -42.28
N GLU A 297 34.30 5.91 -43.33
CA GLU A 297 34.52 4.59 -43.94
C GLU A 297 35.20 3.60 -42.98
N GLN A 298 36.15 4.09 -42.16
CA GLN A 298 36.82 3.26 -41.15
C GLN A 298 35.87 2.72 -40.08
N GLN A 299 34.82 3.47 -39.76
CA GLN A 299 33.82 3.05 -38.78
C GLN A 299 32.75 2.15 -39.41
N HIS A 300 32.27 2.51 -40.59
CA HIS A 300 31.25 1.77 -41.32
C HIS A 300 31.46 1.87 -42.83
N GLN A 301 31.17 0.80 -43.57
CA GLN A 301 31.27 0.78 -45.03
C GLN A 301 30.14 1.59 -45.68
N PHE A 302 30.31 2.90 -45.75
CA PHE A 302 29.35 3.80 -46.39
C PHE A 302 29.55 3.87 -47.91
N GLY A 303 30.72 3.47 -48.43
CA GLY A 303 31.06 3.55 -49.85
C GLY A 303 31.80 4.84 -50.24
N PHE A 304 32.29 5.61 -49.27
CA PHE A 304 33.16 6.77 -49.52
C PHE A 304 34.49 6.34 -50.11
N GLU A 305 35.06 5.19 -49.73
CA GLU A 305 36.30 4.68 -50.34
C GLU A 305 36.12 4.37 -51.84
N SER A 306 34.98 3.78 -52.21
CA SER A 306 34.66 3.50 -53.62
C SER A 306 34.57 4.80 -54.43
N PHE A 307 33.96 5.84 -53.86
CA PHE A 307 33.95 7.18 -54.45
C PHE A 307 35.36 7.78 -54.56
N LEU A 308 36.15 7.78 -53.48
CA LEU A 308 37.50 8.35 -53.46
C LEU A 308 38.43 7.67 -54.46
N ASN A 309 38.33 6.35 -54.63
CA ASN A 309 39.13 5.58 -55.59
C ASN A 309 38.70 5.89 -57.03
N ALA A 310 37.41 5.92 -57.32
CA ALA A 310 36.89 6.31 -58.64
C ALA A 310 37.26 7.77 -58.99
N PHE A 311 37.22 8.66 -57.99
CA PHE A 311 37.57 10.06 -58.16
C PHE A 311 39.06 10.26 -58.46
N LYS A 312 39.95 9.53 -57.77
CA LYS A 312 41.40 9.50 -58.08
C LYS A 312 41.68 8.94 -59.48
N ALA A 313 40.96 7.89 -59.90
CA ALA A 313 41.08 7.32 -61.23
C ALA A 313 40.68 8.32 -62.33
N HIS A 314 39.60 9.08 -62.12
CA HIS A 314 39.17 10.15 -63.02
C HIS A 314 40.26 11.22 -63.22
N LYS A 315 40.98 11.61 -62.15
CA LYS A 315 42.12 12.56 -62.25
C LYS A 315 43.26 12.03 -63.10
N SER A 316 43.50 10.72 -63.08
CA SER A 316 44.55 10.08 -63.87
C SER A 316 44.20 9.89 -65.35
N GLY A 317 43.03 10.39 -65.80
CA GLY A 317 42.57 10.29 -67.19
C GLY A 317 41.92 8.96 -67.55
N GLN A 318 41.70 8.07 -66.57
CA GLN A 318 40.93 6.84 -66.75
C GLN A 318 39.44 7.17 -66.58
N ILE A 319 38.67 7.03 -67.66
CA ILE A 319 37.29 7.51 -67.79
C ILE A 319 36.40 6.91 -66.68
N ALA A 320 36.04 7.72 -65.70
CA ALA A 320 34.84 7.51 -64.89
C ALA A 320 33.76 8.46 -65.42
N ASP A 321 32.58 7.91 -65.73
CA ASP A 321 31.39 8.68 -66.06
C ASP A 321 31.06 9.63 -64.88
N LEU A 322 30.78 10.90 -65.19
CA LEU A 322 30.42 11.91 -64.19
C LEU A 322 29.16 11.49 -63.43
N GLU A 323 28.23 10.81 -64.12
CA GLU A 323 27.03 10.25 -63.52
C GLU A 323 27.37 9.16 -62.50
N GLN A 324 28.36 8.31 -62.79
CA GLN A 324 28.82 7.26 -61.88
C GLN A 324 29.45 7.86 -60.62
N LEU A 325 30.31 8.87 -60.74
CA LEU A 325 30.92 9.54 -59.57
C LEU A 325 29.87 10.21 -58.68
N PHE A 326 28.90 10.89 -59.30
CA PHE A 326 27.79 11.50 -58.57
C PHE A 326 26.93 10.45 -57.86
N ASN A 327 26.61 9.35 -58.53
CA ASN A 327 25.82 8.26 -57.94
C ASN A 327 26.56 7.58 -56.77
N LEU A 328 27.87 7.39 -56.86
CA LEU A 328 28.69 6.87 -55.75
C LEU A 328 28.68 7.81 -54.55
N LEU A 329 28.91 9.11 -54.76
CA LEU A 329 28.88 10.11 -53.69
C LEU A 329 27.48 10.24 -53.07
N SER A 330 26.45 10.25 -53.91
CA SER A 330 25.05 10.32 -53.48
C SER A 330 24.65 9.09 -52.69
N GLY A 331 25.05 7.90 -53.14
CA GLY A 331 24.88 6.63 -52.44
C GLY A 331 25.54 6.64 -51.05
N ALA A 332 26.80 7.08 -50.97
CA ALA A 332 27.53 7.14 -49.70
C ALA A 332 26.89 8.09 -48.70
N PHE A 333 26.52 9.30 -49.11
CA PHE A 333 25.79 10.24 -48.25
C PHE A 333 24.36 9.78 -47.92
N LYS A 334 23.72 8.95 -48.76
CA LYS A 334 22.43 8.33 -48.44
C LYS A 334 22.61 7.27 -47.36
N ALA A 335 23.67 6.46 -47.42
CA ALA A 335 24.01 5.49 -46.40
C ALA A 335 24.38 6.17 -45.07
N LEU A 336 25.19 7.23 -45.11
CA LEU A 336 25.49 8.05 -43.94
C LEU A 336 24.21 8.61 -43.31
N ARG A 337 23.32 9.20 -44.12
CA ARG A 337 22.03 9.73 -43.65
C ARG A 337 21.17 8.66 -42.95
N ALA A 338 21.15 7.44 -43.49
CA ALA A 338 20.42 6.34 -42.88
C ALA A 338 21.05 5.88 -41.55
N HIS A 339 22.37 6.01 -41.38
CA HIS A 339 23.06 5.65 -40.14
C HIS A 339 22.89 6.72 -39.05
N VAL A 340 23.03 8.01 -39.41
CA VAL A 340 22.81 9.11 -38.45
C VAL A 340 21.36 9.24 -38.01
N ASP A 341 20.43 8.73 -38.82
CA ASP A 341 19.02 8.56 -38.46
C ASP A 341 18.76 7.24 -37.71
N THR A 342 19.54 6.95 -36.68
CA THR A 342 19.30 5.81 -35.79
C THR A 342 19.23 6.25 -34.34
N PHE A 343 18.53 5.49 -33.49
CA PHE A 343 18.47 5.78 -32.06
C PHE A 343 19.85 5.73 -31.39
N ALA A 344 20.75 4.86 -31.84
CA ALA A 344 22.12 4.81 -31.34
C ALA A 344 22.82 6.19 -31.44
N ILE A 345 22.75 6.81 -32.62
CA ILE A 345 23.34 8.14 -32.86
C ILE A 345 22.57 9.23 -32.10
N ALA A 346 21.24 9.17 -32.10
CA ALA A 346 20.41 10.16 -31.40
C ALA A 346 20.68 10.19 -29.89
N LEU A 347 20.82 9.03 -29.24
CA LEU A 347 21.15 8.95 -27.82
C LEU A 347 22.58 9.44 -27.53
N ASP A 348 23.53 9.17 -28.42
CA ASP A 348 24.88 9.70 -28.30
C ASP A 348 24.91 11.23 -28.45
N VAL A 349 24.08 11.81 -29.32
CA VAL A 349 23.89 13.27 -29.40
C VAL A 349 23.40 13.81 -28.06
N LYS A 350 22.36 13.22 -27.46
CA LYS A 350 21.85 13.66 -26.13
C LYS A 350 22.95 13.64 -25.07
N ARG A 351 23.70 12.53 -24.97
CA ARG A 351 24.70 12.33 -23.92
C ARG A 351 25.96 13.17 -24.13
N LYS A 352 26.48 13.23 -25.36
CA LYS A 352 27.79 13.85 -25.65
C LYS A 352 27.67 15.32 -26.01
N VAL A 353 26.63 15.71 -26.77
CA VAL A 353 26.44 17.11 -27.22
C VAL A 353 25.66 17.94 -26.19
N PHE A 354 24.63 17.36 -25.58
CA PHE A 354 23.77 18.07 -24.62
C PHE A 354 24.05 17.71 -23.15
N HIS A 355 24.94 16.75 -22.88
CA HIS A 355 25.28 16.29 -21.53
C HIS A 355 24.06 15.80 -20.72
N GLU A 356 23.08 15.22 -21.41
CA GLU A 356 21.87 14.69 -20.79
C GLU A 356 22.06 13.22 -20.41
N ASN A 357 21.89 12.92 -19.12
CA ASN A 357 21.87 11.54 -18.64
C ASN A 357 20.47 10.92 -18.85
N PRO A 358 20.41 9.58 -19.01
CA PRO A 358 19.15 8.87 -19.01
C PRO A 358 18.35 9.19 -17.75
N SER A 359 17.08 9.57 -17.91
CA SER A 359 16.20 9.85 -16.78
C SER A 359 15.22 8.72 -16.60
N SER A 360 15.36 8.04 -15.47
CA SER A 360 14.39 7.08 -14.98
C SER A 360 14.26 7.17 -13.46
N VAL A 361 13.22 6.52 -12.94
CA VAL A 361 12.94 6.36 -11.52
C VAL A 361 12.74 4.89 -11.17
N HIS A 362 13.04 4.55 -9.93
CA HIS A 362 12.77 3.21 -9.42
C HIS A 362 11.26 3.09 -9.09
N PRO A 363 10.64 1.90 -9.18
CA PRO A 363 9.23 1.70 -8.83
C PRO A 363 8.80 2.25 -7.46
N GLN A 364 9.73 2.28 -6.51
CA GLN A 364 9.50 2.78 -5.14
C GLN A 364 9.78 4.27 -4.94
N THR A 365 10.25 4.99 -5.96
CA THR A 365 10.51 6.43 -5.89
C THR A 365 9.21 7.20 -5.62
N THR A 366 9.21 8.13 -4.66
CA THR A 366 8.00 8.87 -4.24
C THR A 366 7.63 9.98 -5.21
N ILE A 367 6.36 10.39 -5.20
CA ILE A 367 5.85 11.45 -6.08
C ILE A 367 6.59 12.79 -5.95
N GLU A 368 7.11 13.13 -4.77
CA GLU A 368 7.90 14.34 -4.57
C GLU A 368 9.23 14.28 -5.34
N GLU A 369 9.91 13.13 -5.29
CA GLU A 369 11.14 12.91 -6.05
C GLU A 369 10.87 12.79 -7.56
N ILE A 370 9.74 12.20 -7.95
CA ILE A 370 9.30 12.14 -9.37
C ILE A 370 9.11 13.57 -9.90
N ASN A 371 8.42 14.45 -9.18
CA ASN A 371 8.24 15.85 -9.57
C ASN A 371 9.58 16.57 -9.73
N LEU A 372 10.54 16.32 -8.83
CA LEU A 372 11.89 16.90 -8.90
C LEU A 372 12.67 16.43 -10.15
N ARG A 373 12.55 15.14 -10.51
CA ARG A 373 13.28 14.54 -11.65
C ARG A 373 12.59 14.79 -12.99
N LEU A 374 11.28 14.96 -13.01
CA LEU A 374 10.51 15.23 -14.23
C LEU A 374 10.85 16.62 -14.79
N GLN A 375 10.97 17.64 -13.93
CA GLN A 375 11.26 19.02 -14.33
C GLN A 375 10.33 19.50 -15.46
N ASP A 376 10.89 19.89 -16.61
CA ASP A 376 10.17 20.35 -17.80
C ASP A 376 9.86 19.23 -18.81
N ARG A 377 10.18 17.96 -18.48
CA ARG A 377 9.96 16.84 -19.39
C ARG A 377 8.48 16.48 -19.45
N SER A 378 8.06 15.99 -20.62
CA SER A 378 6.71 15.49 -20.87
C SER A 378 6.41 14.15 -20.17
N ALA A 379 7.45 13.36 -19.87
CA ALA A 379 7.32 12.09 -19.15
C ALA A 379 8.64 11.66 -18.48
N ILE A 380 8.54 10.68 -17.57
CA ILE A 380 9.69 9.98 -16.97
C ILE A 380 9.42 8.47 -16.94
N PHE A 381 10.46 7.67 -17.16
CA PHE A 381 10.35 6.22 -17.28
C PHE A 381 10.61 5.52 -15.94
N VAL A 382 9.87 4.44 -15.69
CA VAL A 382 10.00 3.64 -14.47
C VAL A 382 10.78 2.37 -14.79
N THR A 383 11.91 2.16 -14.12
CA THR A 383 12.83 1.07 -14.41
C THR A 383 13.23 0.28 -13.17
N ARG A 384 13.25 -1.05 -13.26
CA ARG A 384 13.76 -1.97 -12.23
C ARG A 384 14.84 -2.85 -12.85
N ASP A 385 16.02 -2.92 -12.24
CA ASP A 385 17.15 -3.72 -12.75
C ASP A 385 17.47 -3.46 -14.23
N ASN A 386 17.45 -2.19 -14.64
CA ASN A 386 17.59 -1.73 -16.04
C ASN A 386 16.52 -2.25 -17.01
N LYS A 387 15.41 -2.80 -16.54
CA LYS A 387 14.24 -3.14 -17.37
C LYS A 387 13.17 -2.07 -17.23
N ILE A 388 12.49 -1.78 -18.34
CA ILE A 388 11.37 -0.85 -18.36
C ILE A 388 10.11 -1.52 -17.78
N GLU A 389 9.47 -0.85 -16.82
CA GLU A 389 8.18 -1.29 -16.25
C GLU A 389 7.02 -0.41 -16.70
N GLY A 390 7.28 0.88 -16.95
CA GLY A 390 6.24 1.79 -17.41
C GLY A 390 6.72 3.23 -17.58
N VAL A 391 5.77 4.13 -17.81
CA VAL A 391 6.00 5.56 -17.97
C VAL A 391 5.03 6.36 -17.12
N ILE A 392 5.49 7.50 -16.60
CA ILE A 392 4.70 8.48 -15.88
C ILE A 392 4.67 9.75 -16.72
N TYR A 393 3.48 10.14 -17.17
CA TYR A 393 3.27 11.36 -17.95
C TYR A 393 3.14 12.59 -17.05
N ALA A 394 3.70 13.71 -17.50
CA ALA A 394 3.61 14.98 -16.79
C ALA A 394 2.16 15.48 -16.61
N SER A 395 1.27 15.12 -17.53
CA SER A 395 -0.17 15.45 -17.45
C SER A 395 -0.82 14.86 -16.20
N LEU A 396 -0.45 13.63 -15.81
CA LEU A 396 -0.97 12.98 -14.61
C LEU A 396 -0.56 13.72 -13.34
N LEU A 397 0.69 14.20 -13.27
CA LEU A 397 1.19 14.93 -12.10
C LEU A 397 0.59 16.34 -11.99
N ARG A 398 0.12 16.92 -13.10
CA ARG A 398 -0.58 18.22 -13.11
C ARG A 398 -2.03 18.12 -12.63
N ASN A 399 -2.61 16.92 -12.58
CA ASN A 399 -3.94 16.75 -12.00
C ASN A 399 -3.90 17.08 -10.50
N PRO A 400 -4.93 17.72 -9.94
CA PRO A 400 -4.95 18.01 -8.50
C PRO A 400 -5.18 16.77 -7.62
N THR A 401 -5.71 15.70 -8.22
CA THR A 401 -5.97 14.42 -7.57
C THR A 401 -5.23 13.33 -8.33
N GLN A 402 -4.31 12.64 -7.67
CA GLN A 402 -3.47 11.57 -8.22
C GLN A 402 -3.82 10.21 -7.60
N GLY A 403 -4.57 10.20 -6.49
CA GLY A 403 -5.03 9.00 -5.84
C GLY A 403 -6.11 9.26 -4.81
N PHE A 404 -6.56 8.18 -4.17
CA PHE A 404 -7.65 8.19 -3.22
C PHE A 404 -7.27 7.44 -1.94
N VAL A 405 -7.95 7.77 -0.86
CA VAL A 405 -7.80 7.08 0.43
C VAL A 405 -9.16 6.65 0.98
N ALA A 406 -9.20 5.44 1.55
CA ALA A 406 -10.30 4.93 2.35
C ALA A 406 -9.85 4.80 3.81
N LEU A 407 -10.57 5.49 4.70
CA LEU A 407 -10.29 5.53 6.13
C LEU A 407 -11.20 4.53 6.86
N ARG A 408 -10.61 3.82 7.82
CA ARG A 408 -11.26 2.71 8.53
C ARG A 408 -10.94 2.83 10.01
N ASP A 409 -11.98 3.01 10.81
CA ASP A 409 -11.94 3.28 12.24
C ASP A 409 -11.50 4.71 12.65
N PHE A 410 -11.39 5.60 11.67
CA PHE A 410 -11.12 7.01 11.92
C PHE A 410 -11.55 7.83 10.72
N SER A 411 -11.72 9.12 10.92
CA SER A 411 -12.00 10.05 9.83
C SER A 411 -11.03 11.23 9.76
N ASN A 412 -10.23 11.48 10.81
CA ASN A 412 -9.38 12.66 10.89
C ASN A 412 -8.21 12.58 9.89
N PRO A 413 -8.14 13.50 8.90
CA PRO A 413 -7.07 13.47 7.90
C PRO A 413 -5.66 13.66 8.47
N HIS A 414 -5.55 14.31 9.64
CA HIS A 414 -4.27 14.58 10.29
C HIS A 414 -3.67 13.36 10.97
N GLU A 415 -4.46 12.31 11.23
CA GLU A 415 -3.98 11.14 11.95
C GLU A 415 -2.92 10.37 11.16
N ILE A 416 -3.05 10.28 9.83
CA ILE A 416 -2.14 9.51 8.96
C ILE A 416 -1.37 10.34 7.94
N GLY A 417 -1.45 11.67 8.04
CA GLY A 417 -0.78 12.59 7.12
C GLY A 417 -1.24 12.40 5.67
N ILE A 418 -2.54 12.54 5.42
CA ILE A 418 -3.08 12.43 4.04
C ILE A 418 -2.53 13.60 3.19
N PRO A 419 -1.80 13.34 2.10
CA PRO A 419 -1.22 14.39 1.27
C PRO A 419 -2.29 15.07 0.40
N ARG A 420 -2.00 16.32 -0.02
CA ARG A 420 -2.96 17.15 -0.79
C ARG A 420 -3.35 16.59 -2.17
N PHE A 421 -2.53 15.70 -2.72
CA PHE A 421 -2.78 15.04 -4.00
C PHE A 421 -3.68 13.79 -3.87
N MET A 422 -4.12 13.45 -2.66
CA MET A 422 -5.04 12.35 -2.39
C MET A 422 -6.37 12.87 -1.84
N GLU A 423 -7.47 12.32 -2.34
CA GLU A 423 -8.83 12.66 -1.86
C GLU A 423 -9.42 11.50 -1.06
N VAL A 424 -10.22 11.82 -0.04
CA VAL A 424 -10.93 10.78 0.74
C VAL A 424 -12.10 10.27 -0.10
N ALA A 425 -12.09 8.96 -0.39
CA ALA A 425 -13.13 8.27 -1.14
C ALA A 425 -14.15 7.57 -0.23
N SER A 426 -13.69 6.99 0.89
CA SER A 426 -14.53 6.14 1.73
C SER A 426 -14.16 6.28 3.20
N ILE A 427 -15.14 6.31 4.09
CA ILE A 427 -14.94 6.36 5.55
C ILE A 427 -15.89 5.38 6.23
N LEU A 428 -15.35 4.48 7.06
CA LEU A 428 -16.11 3.77 8.09
C LEU A 428 -15.56 4.19 9.44
N ASP A 429 -16.37 4.83 10.26
CA ASP A 429 -15.95 5.39 11.55
C ASP A 429 -17.08 5.26 12.58
N HIS A 430 -16.72 5.15 13.86
CA HIS A 430 -17.65 5.17 14.98
C HIS A 430 -17.22 6.17 16.08
N HIS A 431 -16.12 6.89 15.84
CA HIS A 431 -15.63 7.97 16.68
C HIS A 431 -16.26 9.32 16.33
N LYS A 432 -15.78 10.38 16.98
CA LYS A 432 -16.13 11.76 16.61
C LYS A 432 -15.44 12.11 15.29
N SER A 433 -16.23 12.20 14.23
CA SER A 433 -15.69 12.42 12.90
C SER A 433 -15.34 13.89 12.62
N GLU A 434 -14.16 14.10 12.05
CA GLU A 434 -13.72 15.31 11.35
C GLU A 434 -13.40 14.90 9.91
N ILE A 435 -14.11 15.43 8.92
CA ILE A 435 -14.00 14.97 7.52
C ILE A 435 -13.73 16.17 6.62
N LYS A 436 -12.71 16.05 5.77
CA LYS A 436 -12.36 17.06 4.77
C LYS A 436 -12.01 16.39 3.44
N THR A 437 -12.84 16.64 2.42
CA THR A 437 -12.65 16.14 1.05
C THR A 437 -13.26 17.12 0.06
N HIS A 438 -12.67 17.24 -1.13
CA HIS A 438 -13.17 18.09 -2.21
C HIS A 438 -13.96 17.29 -3.26
N ARG A 439 -14.04 15.97 -3.10
CA ARG A 439 -14.80 15.06 -3.98
C ARG A 439 -15.89 14.33 -3.22
N VAL A 440 -16.80 13.70 -3.97
CA VAL A 440 -17.85 12.84 -3.40
C VAL A 440 -17.19 11.65 -2.70
N ALA A 441 -17.62 11.37 -1.48
CA ALA A 441 -17.14 10.26 -0.67
C ALA A 441 -18.31 9.46 -0.08
N THR A 442 -18.12 8.16 0.08
CA THR A 442 -19.05 7.29 0.79
C THR A 442 -18.67 7.28 2.27
N ILE A 443 -19.58 7.71 3.15
CA ILE A 443 -19.29 7.90 4.58
C ILE A 443 -20.33 7.13 5.41
N TYR A 444 -19.86 6.22 6.24
CA TYR A 444 -20.62 5.60 7.30
C TYR A 444 -20.02 6.01 8.64
N ALA A 445 -20.76 6.86 9.37
CA ALA A 445 -20.48 7.21 10.75
C ALA A 445 -21.68 6.76 11.59
N MET A 446 -21.49 5.78 12.48
CA MET A 446 -22.57 5.20 13.27
C MET A 446 -22.19 5.13 14.74
N ASP A 447 -23.18 5.31 15.62
CA ASP A 447 -23.02 5.06 17.06
C ASP A 447 -23.02 3.54 17.28
N VAL A 448 -21.83 2.94 17.14
CA VAL A 448 -21.53 1.53 17.38
C VAL A 448 -20.22 1.46 18.17
N GLN A 449 -19.94 0.32 18.76
CA GLN A 449 -18.72 0.19 19.57
C GLN A 449 -17.47 -0.20 18.76
N SER A 450 -17.63 -0.61 17.50
CA SER A 450 -16.52 -1.04 16.64
C SER A 450 -16.86 -0.73 15.18
N SER A 451 -15.88 -0.28 14.39
CA SER A 451 -16.06 -0.02 12.97
C SER A 451 -16.43 -1.29 12.18
N ASN A 452 -16.07 -2.46 12.70
CA ASN A 452 -16.36 -3.76 12.11
C ASN A 452 -17.84 -4.17 12.21
N VAL A 453 -18.63 -3.54 13.09
CA VAL A 453 -20.11 -3.68 13.07
C VAL A 453 -20.68 -3.10 11.78
N ILE A 454 -20.16 -1.94 11.36
CA ILE A 454 -20.54 -1.29 10.10
C ILE A 454 -20.06 -2.14 8.91
N GLY A 455 -18.81 -2.61 8.96
CA GLY A 455 -18.23 -3.49 7.94
C GLY A 455 -19.05 -4.77 7.74
N ALA A 456 -19.38 -5.47 8.83
CA ALA A 456 -20.20 -6.68 8.80
C ALA A 456 -21.60 -6.42 8.22
N LYS A 457 -22.24 -5.33 8.63
CA LYS A 457 -23.55 -4.94 8.08
C LYS A 457 -23.51 -4.78 6.57
N ILE A 458 -22.49 -4.09 6.05
CA ILE A 458 -22.32 -3.91 4.60
C ILE A 458 -22.00 -5.24 3.92
N ALA A 459 -21.17 -6.08 4.53
CA ALA A 459 -20.85 -7.40 4.01
C ALA A 459 -22.09 -8.29 3.89
N PHE A 460 -23.03 -8.26 4.85
CA PHE A 460 -24.31 -8.97 4.73
C PHE A 460 -25.13 -8.47 3.55
N GLU A 461 -25.25 -7.15 3.36
CA GLU A 461 -25.99 -6.56 2.23
C GLU A 461 -25.41 -6.92 0.87
N ILE A 462 -24.08 -7.09 0.79
CA ILE A 462 -23.39 -7.59 -0.41
C ILE A 462 -23.69 -9.08 -0.59
N ASN A 463 -23.42 -9.89 0.44
CA ASN A 463 -23.46 -11.35 0.35
C ASN A 463 -24.87 -11.91 0.14
N LYS A 464 -25.93 -11.24 0.63
CA LYS A 464 -27.33 -11.58 0.34
C LYS A 464 -27.67 -11.63 -1.15
N LYS A 465 -26.89 -10.96 -2.00
CA LYS A 465 -27.09 -10.91 -3.46
C LYS A 465 -26.28 -11.96 -4.22
N LEU A 466 -25.43 -12.72 -3.52
CA LEU A 466 -24.48 -13.64 -4.11
C LEU A 466 -24.87 -15.09 -3.83
N ILE A 467 -24.52 -15.98 -4.75
CA ILE A 467 -24.68 -17.41 -4.54
C ILE A 467 -23.58 -17.88 -3.57
N THR A 468 -23.97 -18.58 -2.50
CA THR A 468 -23.05 -19.14 -1.51
C THR A 468 -23.07 -20.67 -1.54
N ASP A 469 -22.03 -21.34 -1.04
CA ASP A 469 -22.09 -22.78 -0.80
C ASP A 469 -23.08 -23.04 0.35
N GLY A 470 -24.35 -23.14 -0.01
CA GLY A 470 -25.46 -23.32 0.92
C GLY A 470 -26.28 -24.58 0.63
N PRO A 471 -27.47 -24.70 1.23
CA PRO A 471 -28.34 -25.86 1.06
C PRO A 471 -28.64 -26.14 -0.41
N ALA A 472 -28.81 -27.41 -0.76
CA ALA A 472 -29.22 -27.78 -2.11
C ALA A 472 -30.60 -27.17 -2.44
N GLU A 473 -30.91 -26.96 -3.72
CA GLU A 473 -32.19 -26.35 -4.13
C GLU A 473 -33.42 -27.09 -3.57
N LYS A 474 -33.35 -28.43 -3.52
CA LYS A 474 -34.38 -29.27 -2.89
C LYS A 474 -34.53 -29.02 -1.38
N GLU A 475 -33.44 -28.74 -0.69
CA GLU A 475 -33.46 -28.43 0.75
C GLU A 475 -34.04 -27.04 0.99
N LEU A 476 -33.73 -26.06 0.13
CA LEU A 476 -34.38 -24.75 0.16
C LEU A 476 -35.89 -24.88 -0.04
N ASP A 477 -36.35 -25.69 -0.99
CA ASP A 477 -37.78 -25.96 -1.19
C ASP A 477 -38.43 -26.56 0.06
N GLN A 478 -37.76 -27.50 0.73
CA GLN A 478 -38.24 -28.11 1.97
C GLN A 478 -38.33 -27.10 3.12
N ILE A 479 -37.31 -26.24 3.26
CA ILE A 479 -37.29 -25.16 4.28
C ILE A 479 -38.45 -24.20 4.02
N LEU A 480 -38.62 -23.72 2.79
CA LEU A 480 -39.69 -22.80 2.43
C LEU A 480 -41.08 -23.41 2.66
N GLN A 481 -41.28 -24.68 2.28
CA GLN A 481 -42.54 -25.38 2.53
C GLN A 481 -42.81 -25.53 4.03
N HIS A 482 -41.82 -25.99 4.81
CA HIS A 482 -41.99 -26.19 6.24
C HIS A 482 -42.26 -24.88 6.99
N SER A 483 -41.48 -23.83 6.72
CA SER A 483 -41.65 -22.54 7.38
C SER A 483 -42.95 -21.85 6.96
N SER A 484 -43.45 -22.06 5.73
CA SER A 484 -44.75 -21.55 5.29
C SER A 484 -45.95 -22.17 6.04
N MET A 485 -45.78 -23.33 6.68
CA MET A 485 -46.82 -23.96 7.50
C MET A 485 -46.86 -23.39 8.93
N ASN A 486 -45.84 -22.65 9.36
CA ASN A 486 -45.70 -22.10 10.73
C ASN A 486 -45.46 -20.58 10.70
N THR A 487 -46.35 -19.84 10.04
CA THR A 487 -46.25 -18.38 9.86
C THR A 487 -46.44 -17.55 11.13
N THR A 488 -46.86 -18.17 12.24
CA THR A 488 -46.98 -17.50 13.55
C THR A 488 -45.67 -17.51 14.34
N ASP A 489 -44.70 -18.36 13.98
CA ASP A 489 -43.38 -18.41 14.62
C ASP A 489 -42.41 -17.44 13.92
N THR A 490 -42.02 -16.37 14.62
CA THR A 490 -41.11 -15.35 14.08
C THR A 490 -39.74 -15.93 13.69
N ARG A 491 -39.29 -17.00 14.36
CA ARG A 491 -38.06 -17.71 13.98
C ARG A 491 -38.21 -18.39 12.63
N GLN A 492 -39.34 -19.03 12.38
CA GLN A 492 -39.62 -19.66 11.08
C GLN A 492 -39.73 -18.61 9.98
N LEU A 493 -40.32 -17.45 10.25
CA LEU A 493 -40.38 -16.36 9.28
C LEU A 493 -38.98 -15.85 8.89
N ARG A 494 -38.05 -15.67 9.84
CA ARG A 494 -36.67 -15.25 9.55
C ARG A 494 -35.86 -16.33 8.80
N ILE A 495 -36.06 -17.60 9.14
CA ILE A 495 -35.46 -18.72 8.40
C ILE A 495 -35.99 -18.74 6.96
N MET A 496 -37.30 -18.52 6.79
CA MET A 496 -37.94 -18.43 5.47
C MET A 496 -37.40 -17.24 4.67
N GLU A 497 -37.23 -16.07 5.28
CA GLU A 497 -36.65 -14.88 4.66
C GLU A 497 -35.25 -15.17 4.11
N ARG A 498 -34.35 -15.76 4.91
CA ARG A 498 -33.00 -16.14 4.47
C ARG A 498 -33.01 -17.18 3.34
N ALA A 499 -33.94 -18.14 3.40
CA ALA A 499 -34.09 -19.13 2.33
C ALA A 499 -34.60 -18.50 1.04
N LEU A 500 -35.47 -17.48 1.13
CA LEU A 500 -35.92 -16.70 -0.01
C LEU A 500 -34.79 -15.84 -0.58
N GLU A 501 -33.98 -15.19 0.26
CA GLU A 501 -32.81 -14.42 -0.17
C GLU A 501 -31.84 -15.28 -0.98
N GLU A 502 -31.47 -16.46 -0.49
CA GLU A 502 -30.61 -17.42 -1.20
C GLU A 502 -31.24 -17.87 -2.53
N ARG A 503 -32.55 -18.11 -2.57
CA ARG A 503 -33.26 -18.45 -3.81
C ARG A 503 -33.24 -17.31 -4.82
N ILE A 504 -33.45 -16.07 -4.35
CA ILE A 504 -33.38 -14.87 -5.18
C ILE A 504 -31.97 -14.69 -5.74
N ALA A 505 -30.93 -14.85 -4.91
CA ALA A 505 -29.54 -14.77 -5.35
C ALA A 505 -29.23 -15.80 -6.45
N ARG A 506 -29.69 -17.04 -6.31
CA ARG A 506 -29.56 -18.09 -7.34
C ARG A 506 -30.32 -17.77 -8.62
N ALA A 507 -31.53 -17.22 -8.49
CA ALA A 507 -32.34 -16.84 -9.65
C ALA A 507 -31.73 -15.66 -10.41
N MET A 508 -31.17 -14.68 -9.70
CA MET A 508 -30.53 -13.51 -10.31
C MET A 508 -29.13 -13.83 -10.86
N ASN A 509 -28.41 -14.77 -10.24
CA ASN A 509 -27.07 -15.24 -10.64
C ASN A 509 -26.09 -14.10 -10.93
N LEU A 510 -26.08 -13.08 -10.07
CA LEU A 510 -25.24 -11.88 -10.24
C LEU A 510 -23.77 -12.14 -9.91
N GLY A 511 -23.49 -13.14 -9.07
CA GLY A 511 -22.17 -13.40 -8.53
C GLY A 511 -22.16 -14.56 -7.55
N TRP A 512 -21.00 -14.81 -6.95
CA TRP A 512 -20.79 -15.91 -6.00
C TRP A 512 -19.86 -15.49 -4.87
N CYS A 513 -19.95 -16.16 -3.73
CA CYS A 513 -19.03 -16.04 -2.60
C CYS A 513 -18.65 -17.45 -2.12
N ASP A 514 -17.36 -17.75 -2.08
CA ASP A 514 -16.84 -18.98 -1.51
C ASP A 514 -17.12 -19.00 0.00
N SER A 515 -17.66 -20.10 0.51
CA SER A 515 -18.02 -20.23 1.93
C SER A 515 -16.84 -20.00 2.89
N LYS A 516 -15.61 -20.32 2.49
CA LYS A 516 -14.41 -20.05 3.30
C LYS A 516 -14.08 -18.56 3.34
N ARG A 517 -14.31 -17.83 2.24
CA ARG A 517 -14.17 -16.36 2.22
C ARG A 517 -15.22 -15.74 3.15
N GLU A 518 -16.49 -16.10 2.98
CA GLU A 518 -17.57 -15.54 3.81
C GLU A 518 -17.36 -15.84 5.30
N SER A 519 -17.02 -17.08 5.65
CA SER A 519 -16.71 -17.46 7.03
C SER A 519 -15.48 -16.73 7.57
N SER A 520 -14.49 -16.43 6.73
CA SER A 520 -13.29 -15.70 7.14
C SER A 520 -13.62 -14.27 7.52
N ASP A 521 -14.33 -13.54 6.67
CA ASP A 521 -14.71 -12.14 6.89
C ASP A 521 -15.54 -12.01 8.17
N TYR A 522 -16.59 -12.82 8.32
CA TYR A 522 -17.45 -12.78 9.50
C TYR A 522 -16.75 -13.16 10.80
N GLN A 523 -15.82 -14.11 10.76
CA GLN A 523 -15.02 -14.44 11.94
C GLN A 523 -14.09 -13.30 12.33
N MET A 524 -13.46 -12.64 11.34
CA MET A 524 -12.63 -11.47 11.59
C MET A 524 -13.45 -10.32 12.18
N PHE A 525 -14.61 -9.99 11.61
CA PHE A 525 -15.50 -8.98 12.17
C PHE A 525 -15.93 -9.32 13.59
N LEU A 526 -16.37 -10.56 13.82
CA LEU A 526 -16.81 -11.00 15.14
C LEU A 526 -15.69 -10.89 16.18
N TYR A 527 -14.46 -11.30 15.85
CA TYR A 527 -13.33 -11.19 16.79
C TYR A 527 -12.90 -9.76 17.03
N ALA A 528 -12.86 -8.90 16.00
CA ALA A 528 -12.56 -7.48 16.17
C ALA A 528 -13.61 -6.78 17.05
N ILE A 529 -14.90 -7.07 16.81
CA ILE A 529 -15.98 -6.59 17.68
C ILE A 529 -15.74 -7.09 19.11
N LEU A 530 -15.55 -8.39 19.34
CA LEU A 530 -15.35 -8.93 20.69
C LEU A 530 -14.09 -8.41 21.41
N ASP A 531 -13.12 -7.86 20.67
CA ASP A 531 -11.90 -7.28 21.21
C ASP A 531 -12.09 -5.86 21.74
N ASP A 532 -12.69 -5.01 20.91
CA ASP A 532 -12.88 -3.58 21.19
C ASP A 532 -14.11 -3.32 22.07
N THR A 533 -15.13 -4.16 21.91
CA THR A 533 -16.37 -4.01 22.64
C THR A 533 -16.29 -4.60 24.05
N ASP A 534 -16.53 -3.76 25.05
CA ASP A 534 -17.17 -4.20 26.28
C ASP A 534 -18.63 -4.57 25.95
N LEU A 535 -18.88 -5.63 25.15
CA LEU A 535 -20.22 -6.14 24.77
C LEU A 535 -21.17 -6.35 25.96
N LEU A 536 -20.60 -6.34 27.17
CA LEU A 536 -21.20 -6.46 28.48
C LEU A 536 -21.68 -5.13 29.09
N ALA A 537 -20.99 -4.02 28.82
CA ALA A 537 -21.17 -2.76 29.53
C ALA A 537 -21.86 -1.68 28.70
N LYS A 538 -21.57 -1.62 27.39
CA LYS A 538 -22.13 -0.62 26.48
C LYS A 538 -22.32 -1.26 25.11
N LYS A 539 -23.54 -1.68 24.78
CA LYS A 539 -23.90 -2.14 23.44
C LYS A 539 -25.10 -1.35 22.94
N THR A 540 -25.04 -0.94 21.69
CA THR A 540 -26.20 -0.41 20.98
C THR A 540 -27.07 -1.55 20.46
N ALA A 541 -28.27 -1.23 19.98
CA ALA A 541 -29.13 -2.24 19.36
C ALA A 541 -28.49 -2.84 18.09
N ILE A 542 -27.72 -2.04 17.36
CA ILE A 542 -27.06 -2.46 16.12
C ILE A 542 -25.91 -3.42 16.42
N ASP A 543 -25.10 -3.14 17.45
CA ASP A 543 -24.05 -4.07 17.90
C ASP A 543 -24.65 -5.45 18.20
N HIS A 544 -25.79 -5.47 18.90
CA HIS A 544 -26.48 -6.71 19.26
C HIS A 544 -27.00 -7.47 18.03
N GLU A 545 -27.69 -6.78 17.12
CA GLU A 545 -28.25 -7.36 15.90
C GLU A 545 -27.15 -8.00 15.03
N ILE A 546 -26.07 -7.26 14.78
CA ILE A 546 -24.97 -7.72 13.93
C ILE A 546 -24.23 -8.89 14.55
N VAL A 547 -23.95 -8.89 15.87
CA VAL A 547 -23.30 -10.04 16.52
C VAL A 547 -24.19 -11.28 16.45
N VAL A 548 -25.50 -11.13 16.66
CA VAL A 548 -26.47 -12.24 16.52
C VAL A 548 -26.47 -12.78 15.09
N GLU A 549 -26.49 -11.91 14.09
CA GLU A 549 -26.47 -12.30 12.68
C GLU A 549 -25.16 -13.00 12.29
N LEU A 550 -24.00 -12.46 12.72
CA LEU A 550 -22.68 -13.06 12.52
C LEU A 550 -22.61 -14.48 13.09
N VAL A 551 -23.01 -14.68 14.35
CA VAL A 551 -22.99 -16.02 14.96
C VAL A 551 -23.93 -16.96 14.23
N ASN A 552 -25.17 -16.55 13.96
CA ASN A 552 -26.13 -17.38 13.24
C ASN A 552 -25.63 -17.78 11.84
N ARG A 553 -25.02 -16.84 11.11
CA ARG A 553 -24.49 -17.11 9.76
C ARG A 553 -23.24 -17.97 9.80
N LEU A 554 -22.30 -17.74 10.72
CA LEU A 554 -21.12 -18.59 10.90
C LEU A 554 -21.50 -20.04 11.22
N ILE A 555 -22.46 -20.26 12.13
CA ILE A 555 -22.97 -21.61 12.41
C ILE A 555 -23.69 -22.20 11.19
N SER A 556 -24.44 -21.38 10.45
CA SER A 556 -25.11 -21.85 9.24
C SER A 556 -24.14 -22.32 8.16
N LEU A 557 -23.01 -21.61 7.98
CA LEU A 557 -21.95 -21.98 7.05
C LEU A 557 -21.23 -23.27 7.50
N GLU A 558 -20.90 -23.38 8.80
CA GLU A 558 -20.27 -24.58 9.36
C GLU A 558 -21.13 -25.84 9.19
N GLN A 559 -22.45 -25.70 9.34
CA GLN A 559 -23.41 -26.80 9.22
C GLN A 559 -23.94 -27.01 7.81
N ASN A 560 -23.56 -26.15 6.86
CA ASN A 560 -24.17 -26.05 5.52
C ASN A 560 -25.71 -26.04 5.56
N LYS A 561 -26.29 -25.31 6.52
CA LYS A 561 -27.74 -25.28 6.80
C LYS A 561 -28.16 -23.94 7.38
N ILE A 562 -29.21 -23.33 6.81
CA ILE A 562 -29.80 -22.10 7.36
C ILE A 562 -30.33 -22.36 8.77
N THR A 563 -29.67 -21.76 9.76
CA THR A 563 -29.92 -22.01 11.18
C THR A 563 -29.99 -20.70 11.96
N GLU A 564 -30.85 -20.67 12.98
CA GLU A 564 -30.90 -19.62 13.98
C GLU A 564 -30.62 -20.25 15.36
N VAL A 565 -29.42 -20.05 15.88
CA VAL A 565 -28.94 -20.50 17.20
C VAL A 565 -29.09 -19.43 18.29
N ILE A 566 -29.15 -18.16 17.89
CA ILE A 566 -29.45 -17.03 18.76
C ILE A 566 -30.66 -16.29 18.21
N ASP A 567 -31.71 -16.21 19.04
CA ASP A 567 -32.89 -15.41 18.73
C ASP A 567 -32.57 -13.92 19.00
N PRO A 568 -32.67 -13.03 17.99
CA PRO A 568 -32.41 -11.60 18.16
C PRO A 568 -33.34 -10.93 19.17
N THR A 569 -34.49 -11.53 19.48
CA THR A 569 -35.46 -11.02 20.46
C THR A 569 -35.21 -11.53 21.89
N SER A 570 -34.21 -12.38 22.09
CA SER A 570 -33.90 -12.96 23.40
C SER A 570 -33.51 -11.88 24.41
N THR A 571 -34.11 -11.96 25.60
CA THR A 571 -33.71 -11.12 26.75
C THR A 571 -32.50 -11.66 27.50
N LYS A 572 -32.04 -12.87 27.17
CA LYS A 572 -30.86 -13.47 27.80
C LYS A 572 -29.61 -12.68 27.41
N PRO A 573 -28.66 -12.46 28.34
CA PRO A 573 -27.39 -11.83 28.00
C PRO A 573 -26.69 -12.61 26.88
N LEU A 574 -26.39 -11.90 25.78
CA LEU A 574 -25.79 -12.48 24.59
C LEU A 574 -24.49 -13.26 24.90
N ILE A 575 -23.69 -12.79 25.86
CA ILE A 575 -22.43 -13.44 26.25
C ILE A 575 -22.63 -14.82 26.89
N GLN A 576 -23.82 -15.10 27.43
CA GLN A 576 -24.16 -16.39 28.05
C GLN A 576 -24.67 -17.39 26.99
N ASN A 577 -24.70 -17.01 25.71
CA ASN A 577 -25.04 -17.93 24.65
C ASN A 577 -23.87 -18.92 24.39
N PRO A 578 -24.13 -20.25 24.34
CA PRO A 578 -23.08 -21.24 24.14
C PRO A 578 -22.28 -21.08 22.84
N GLU A 579 -22.95 -20.67 21.75
CA GLU A 579 -22.30 -20.52 20.45
C GLU A 579 -21.39 -19.29 20.43
N LEU A 580 -21.83 -18.17 21.01
CA LEU A 580 -20.97 -16.99 21.13
C LEU A 580 -19.79 -17.25 22.08
N TYR A 581 -19.99 -18.01 23.17
CA TYR A 581 -18.92 -18.42 24.09
C TYR A 581 -17.80 -19.18 23.38
N ARG A 582 -18.12 -20.08 22.45
CA ARG A 582 -17.12 -20.79 21.64
C ARG A 582 -16.16 -19.83 20.93
N PHE A 583 -16.66 -18.69 20.47
CA PHE A 583 -15.87 -17.67 19.77
C PHE A 583 -15.01 -16.85 20.73
N TYR A 584 -15.59 -16.15 21.71
CA TYR A 584 -14.79 -15.27 22.59
C TYR A 584 -13.87 -16.03 23.54
N LYS A 585 -14.18 -17.28 23.90
CA LYS A 585 -13.28 -18.13 24.70
C LYS A 585 -11.91 -18.26 24.04
N THR A 586 -11.87 -18.34 22.71
CA THR A 586 -10.61 -18.47 21.95
C THR A 586 -9.75 -17.22 22.12
N VAL A 587 -10.34 -16.04 21.93
CA VAL A 587 -9.64 -14.74 22.07
C VAL A 587 -9.18 -14.53 23.52
N TYR A 588 -10.06 -14.78 24.49
CA TYR A 588 -9.71 -14.66 25.91
C TYR A 588 -8.62 -15.63 26.32
N GLY A 589 -8.65 -16.88 25.83
CA GLY A 589 -7.60 -17.87 26.09
C GLY A 589 -6.23 -17.42 25.57
N LEU A 590 -6.17 -16.77 24.41
CA LEU A 590 -4.93 -16.18 23.89
C LEU A 590 -4.42 -15.04 24.77
N LYS A 591 -5.31 -14.11 25.17
CA LYS A 591 -4.98 -13.00 26.07
C LYS A 591 -4.48 -13.50 27.42
N GLU A 592 -5.14 -14.49 27.99
CA GLU A 592 -4.74 -15.15 29.24
C GLU A 592 -3.33 -15.76 29.14
N ALA A 593 -3.05 -16.47 28.04
CA ALA A 593 -1.73 -17.08 27.79
C ALA A 593 -0.63 -16.03 27.55
N ASP A 594 -0.95 -14.92 26.89
CA ASP A 594 0.00 -13.83 26.68
C ASP A 594 0.32 -13.09 28.00
N VAL A 595 -0.69 -12.78 28.81
CA VAL A 595 -0.50 -12.20 30.15
C VAL A 595 0.38 -13.11 31.01
N GLU A 596 0.11 -14.42 31.00
CA GLU A 596 0.91 -15.42 31.69
C GLU A 596 2.40 -15.33 31.29
N LYS A 597 2.67 -15.35 29.98
CA LYS A 597 4.03 -15.26 29.43
C LYS A 597 4.71 -13.93 29.75
N ARG A 598 3.98 -12.81 29.72
CA ARG A 598 4.52 -11.48 30.06
C ARG A 598 4.89 -11.40 31.52
N ILE A 599 4.07 -11.92 32.43
CA ILE A 599 4.38 -11.99 33.88
C ILE A 599 5.67 -12.80 34.10
N GLN A 600 5.77 -13.98 33.49
CA GLN A 600 6.95 -14.85 33.63
C GLN A 600 8.23 -14.26 33.03
N SER A 601 8.12 -13.51 31.93
CA SER A 601 9.26 -12.88 31.24
C SER A 601 9.56 -11.46 31.70
N LEU A 602 8.75 -10.90 32.61
CA LEU A 602 8.78 -9.50 33.06
C LEU A 602 8.63 -8.46 31.92
N LYS A 603 8.14 -8.88 30.74
CA LYS A 603 7.84 -8.02 29.58
C LYS A 603 6.42 -7.42 29.65
N ILE A 604 6.07 -6.89 30.82
CA ILE A 604 4.73 -6.36 31.14
C ILE A 604 4.60 -4.84 30.94
N PHE A 605 5.71 -4.14 30.63
CA PHE A 605 5.74 -2.67 30.55
C PHE A 605 5.74 -2.12 29.11
N ASN A 606 5.39 -2.96 28.13
CA ASN A 606 5.39 -2.54 26.73
C ASN A 606 4.25 -1.58 26.40
N ASP A 607 3.14 -1.61 27.15
CA ASP A 607 2.05 -0.62 27.07
C ASP A 607 2.20 0.43 28.17
N THR A 608 3.17 1.33 27.98
CA THR A 608 3.35 2.53 28.81
C THR A 608 2.97 3.77 28.02
N LYS A 609 2.26 4.71 28.65
CA LYS A 609 1.92 6.02 28.07
C LYS A 609 2.46 7.13 28.96
N LYS A 610 3.04 8.16 28.33
CA LYS A 610 3.41 9.41 29.01
C LYS A 610 2.16 10.28 29.09
N GLN A 611 1.76 10.70 30.28
CA GLN A 611 0.54 11.47 30.49
C GLN A 611 0.76 12.48 31.61
N SER A 612 0.68 13.78 31.30
CA SER A 612 0.70 14.88 32.29
C SER A 612 1.78 14.70 33.36
N GLY A 613 3.04 14.53 32.93
CA GLY A 613 4.18 14.36 33.84
C GLY A 613 4.33 12.99 34.50
N ALA A 614 3.49 12.00 34.17
CA ALA A 614 3.59 10.64 34.71
C ALA A 614 3.75 9.57 33.62
N LEU A 615 4.49 8.51 33.94
CA LEU A 615 4.51 7.28 33.16
C LEU A 615 3.42 6.35 33.69
N VAL A 616 2.44 6.04 32.85
CA VAL A 616 1.28 5.23 33.22
C VAL A 616 1.29 3.92 32.44
N SER A 617 1.25 2.80 33.15
CA SER A 617 1.10 1.47 32.58
C SER A 617 -0.06 0.70 33.22
N GLN A 618 -0.46 -0.38 32.56
CA GLN A 618 -1.57 -1.20 32.99
C GLN A 618 -1.30 -2.68 32.72
N LEU A 619 -1.66 -3.51 33.70
CA LEU A 619 -1.66 -4.95 33.62
C LEU A 619 -3.07 -5.48 33.94
N LYS A 620 -3.73 -6.04 32.93
CA LYS A 620 -5.01 -6.73 33.10
C LYS A 620 -4.75 -8.18 33.48
N ILE A 621 -5.33 -8.63 34.59
CA ILE A 621 -5.12 -9.97 35.16
C ILE A 621 -6.41 -10.75 35.11
N TYR A 622 -6.36 -11.92 34.48
CA TYR A 622 -7.46 -12.88 34.48
C TYR A 622 -7.37 -13.82 35.69
N PRO A 623 -8.45 -14.50 36.09
CA PRO A 623 -8.46 -15.39 37.24
C PRO A 623 -7.37 -16.46 37.18
N ASN A 624 -7.11 -17.02 35.99
CA ASN A 624 -6.10 -18.04 35.77
C ASN A 624 -4.66 -17.52 35.96
N ASN A 625 -4.41 -16.22 35.73
CA ASN A 625 -3.09 -15.61 35.88
C ASN A 625 -2.76 -15.20 37.33
N ILE A 626 -3.75 -15.14 38.23
CA ILE A 626 -3.57 -14.68 39.62
C ILE A 626 -2.48 -15.48 40.34
N ARG A 627 -2.44 -16.81 40.13
CA ARG A 627 -1.44 -17.68 40.75
C ARG A 627 -0.03 -17.29 40.32
N THR A 628 0.16 -17.06 39.04
CA THR A 628 1.46 -16.72 38.45
C THR A 628 1.88 -15.31 38.84
N LEU A 629 0.95 -14.35 38.86
CA LEU A 629 1.22 -13.03 39.40
C LEU A 629 1.70 -13.13 40.86
N LYS A 630 1.01 -13.87 41.72
CA LYS A 630 1.41 -14.03 43.13
C LYS A 630 2.80 -14.65 43.27
N GLN A 631 3.15 -15.62 42.43
CA GLN A 631 4.47 -16.25 42.43
C GLN A 631 5.58 -15.29 41.98
N ASN A 632 5.28 -14.37 41.07
CA ASN A 632 6.26 -13.45 40.48
C ASN A 632 6.09 -12.00 40.99
N TYR A 633 5.23 -11.76 41.99
CA TYR A 633 4.79 -10.42 42.39
C TYR A 633 5.96 -9.49 42.69
N HIS A 634 6.90 -9.96 43.53
CA HIS A 634 8.10 -9.20 43.89
C HIS A 634 9.00 -8.91 42.67
N GLN A 635 9.13 -9.84 41.73
CA GLN A 635 9.95 -9.63 40.53
C GLN A 635 9.31 -8.60 39.61
N VAL A 636 7.99 -8.71 39.40
CA VAL A 636 7.18 -7.78 38.61
C VAL A 636 7.23 -6.37 39.20
N SER A 637 7.01 -6.24 40.50
CA SER A 637 7.01 -4.95 41.20
C SER A 637 8.40 -4.30 41.21
N THR A 638 9.45 -5.09 41.45
CA THR A 638 10.85 -4.64 41.35
C THR A 638 11.17 -4.14 39.93
N ALA A 639 10.77 -4.90 38.91
CA ALA A 639 11.02 -4.53 37.52
C ALA A 639 10.29 -3.22 37.13
N TRP A 640 9.07 -2.98 37.64
CA TRP A 640 8.36 -1.72 37.44
C TRP A 640 9.09 -0.55 38.11
N ASN A 641 9.54 -0.75 39.34
CA ASN A 641 10.27 0.28 40.07
C ASN A 641 11.63 0.61 39.44
N GLN A 642 12.27 -0.36 38.80
CA GLN A 642 13.52 -0.17 38.06
C GLN A 642 13.31 0.28 36.61
N HIS A 643 12.07 0.31 36.12
CA HIS A 643 11.76 0.77 34.77
C HIS A 643 12.20 2.23 34.60
N LYS A 644 13.07 2.47 33.61
CA LYS A 644 13.70 3.77 33.36
C LYS A 644 12.66 4.75 32.80
N THR A 645 12.64 5.95 33.37
CA THR A 645 11.81 7.06 32.90
C THR A 645 12.44 8.38 33.32
N GLU A 646 12.21 9.43 32.54
CA GLU A 646 12.56 10.81 32.89
C GLU A 646 11.42 11.50 33.66
N LEU A 647 10.25 10.86 33.72
CA LEU A 647 9.06 11.43 34.35
C LEU A 647 9.09 11.27 35.88
N PRO A 648 8.67 12.31 36.63
CA PRO A 648 8.74 12.33 38.09
C PRO A 648 7.87 11.30 38.80
N LEU A 649 6.82 10.79 38.14
CA LEU A 649 5.85 9.84 38.70
C LEU A 649 5.66 8.62 37.78
N LYS A 650 5.58 7.43 38.38
CA LYS A 650 5.23 6.16 37.74
C LYS A 650 3.99 5.57 38.39
N ILE A 651 3.01 5.22 37.55
CA ILE A 651 1.76 4.59 37.96
C ILE A 651 1.57 3.27 37.21
N MET A 652 1.46 2.17 37.94
CA MET A 652 1.02 0.88 37.39
C MET A 652 -0.37 0.54 37.91
N MET A 653 -1.30 0.25 36.99
CA MET A 653 -2.63 -0.25 37.32
C MET A 653 -2.65 -1.76 37.14
N VAL A 654 -2.84 -2.52 38.22
CA VAL A 654 -3.05 -3.97 38.16
C VAL A 654 -4.52 -4.24 38.39
N THR A 655 -5.26 -4.47 37.30
CA THR A 655 -6.72 -4.60 37.34
C THR A 655 -7.16 -6.02 37.02
N THR A 656 -8.06 -6.57 37.81
CA THR A 656 -8.65 -7.89 37.60
C THR A 656 -9.78 -7.78 36.58
N VAL A 657 -9.78 -8.64 35.57
CA VAL A 657 -10.82 -8.72 34.54
C VAL A 657 -11.49 -10.10 34.58
N GLU A 658 -12.75 -10.16 34.16
CA GLU A 658 -13.50 -11.42 34.10
C GLU A 658 -12.91 -12.35 33.03
N GLY A 659 -12.79 -13.64 33.32
CA GLY A 659 -12.41 -14.65 32.32
C GLY A 659 -13.59 -15.05 31.45
N ALA A 660 -13.34 -15.68 30.31
CA ALA A 660 -14.42 -16.12 29.41
C ALA A 660 -15.43 -17.04 30.10
N GLU A 661 -14.98 -17.91 31.00
CA GLU A 661 -15.84 -18.82 31.75
C GLU A 661 -16.77 -18.10 32.73
N ASP A 662 -16.27 -17.04 33.36
CA ASP A 662 -17.04 -16.26 34.34
C ASP A 662 -18.14 -15.47 33.65
N LEU A 663 -17.80 -14.87 32.50
CA LEU A 663 -18.73 -14.18 31.62
C LEU A 663 -19.86 -15.10 31.14
N PHE A 664 -19.50 -16.29 30.69
CA PHE A 664 -20.47 -17.29 30.23
C PHE A 664 -21.42 -17.73 31.34
N LYS A 665 -20.90 -17.97 32.54
CA LYS A 665 -21.72 -18.38 33.70
C LYS A 665 -22.52 -17.23 34.31
N GLY A 666 -22.17 -15.97 34.02
CA GLY A 666 -22.71 -14.80 34.69
C GLY A 666 -22.44 -14.75 36.18
N ILE A 667 -21.36 -15.39 36.63
CA ILE A 667 -20.96 -15.43 38.03
C ILE A 667 -19.84 -14.43 38.21
N LYS A 668 -20.03 -13.45 39.10
CA LYS A 668 -18.91 -12.62 39.54
C LYS A 668 -17.92 -13.52 40.29
N PRO A 669 -16.67 -13.64 39.83
CA PRO A 669 -15.70 -14.50 40.49
C PRO A 669 -15.53 -14.08 41.95
N ALA A 670 -15.32 -15.05 42.84
CA ALA A 670 -14.75 -14.77 44.15
C ALA A 670 -13.28 -14.36 43.93
N HIS A 671 -13.04 -13.09 43.60
CA HIS A 671 -11.72 -12.64 43.23
C HIS A 671 -10.75 -12.76 44.41
N HIS A 672 -9.77 -13.65 44.28
CA HIS A 672 -8.70 -13.86 45.27
C HIS A 672 -7.57 -12.81 45.20
N HIS A 673 -7.77 -11.75 44.39
CA HIS A 673 -6.86 -10.64 44.16
C HIS A 673 -7.67 -9.34 44.21
N GLN A 674 -7.10 -8.32 44.86
CA GLN A 674 -7.64 -6.96 44.91
C GLN A 674 -7.06 -6.16 43.76
N ASP A 675 -7.81 -5.24 43.16
CA ASP A 675 -7.20 -4.35 42.17
C ASP A 675 -6.17 -3.46 42.86
N GLU A 676 -5.05 -3.17 42.19
CA GLU A 676 -3.94 -2.44 42.78
C GLU A 676 -3.49 -1.26 41.92
N LEU A 677 -3.08 -0.18 42.58
CA LEU A 677 -2.42 0.97 41.98
C LEU A 677 -1.04 1.14 42.61
N TRP A 678 0.03 0.92 41.84
CA TRP A 678 1.40 1.05 42.31
C TRP A 678 1.97 2.40 41.92
N LEU A 679 2.37 3.18 42.92
CA LEU A 679 2.82 4.56 42.78
C LEU A 679 4.28 4.66 43.23
N SER A 680 5.16 4.98 42.29
CA SER A 680 6.58 5.22 42.54
C SER A 680 6.95 6.61 42.03
N ALA A 681 7.63 7.41 42.83
CA ALA A 681 8.09 8.73 42.47
C ALA A 681 9.61 8.80 42.52
N VAL A 682 10.22 9.61 41.64
CA VAL A 682 11.65 9.90 41.72
C VAL A 682 11.94 10.64 43.02
N GLU A 683 13.07 10.34 43.67
CA GLU A 683 13.51 11.03 44.88
C GLU A 683 13.97 12.47 44.58
N SER A 684 13.01 13.34 44.24
CA SER A 684 13.17 14.77 44.00
C SER A 684 11.98 15.54 44.58
N ASP A 685 12.16 16.86 44.79
CA ASP A 685 11.07 17.72 45.25
C ASP A 685 9.90 17.72 44.25
N GLU A 686 10.20 17.65 42.96
CA GLU A 686 9.19 17.53 41.90
C GLU A 686 8.43 16.20 41.97
N GLY A 687 9.13 15.07 42.14
CA GLY A 687 8.53 13.75 42.32
C GLY A 687 7.59 13.69 43.53
N ARG A 688 8.04 14.23 44.66
CA ARG A 688 7.22 14.33 45.88
C ARG A 688 6.00 15.22 45.69
N ALA A 689 6.15 16.37 45.04
CA ALA A 689 5.04 17.29 44.77
C ALA A 689 4.00 16.66 43.81
N GLN A 690 4.45 15.95 42.78
CA GLN A 690 3.57 15.24 41.84
C GLN A 690 2.80 14.09 42.51
N LEU A 691 3.49 13.27 43.30
CA LEU A 691 2.86 12.21 44.08
C LEU A 691 1.83 12.77 45.07
N GLY A 692 2.18 13.86 45.76
CA GLY A 692 1.28 14.51 46.71
C GLY A 692 0.02 15.07 46.04
N TYR A 693 0.18 15.77 44.92
CA TYR A 693 -0.93 16.27 44.12
C TYR A 693 -1.84 15.13 43.63
N PHE A 694 -1.24 14.05 43.13
CA PHE A 694 -1.96 12.88 42.66
C PHE A 694 -2.81 12.27 43.78
N LEU A 695 -2.22 11.95 44.93
CA LEU A 695 -2.92 11.34 46.06
C LEU A 695 -4.05 12.24 46.57
N MET A 696 -3.80 13.55 46.71
CA MET A 696 -4.81 14.51 47.16
C MET A 696 -6.01 14.54 46.21
N THR A 697 -5.75 14.68 44.91
CA THR A 697 -6.81 14.76 43.89
C THR A 697 -7.53 13.42 43.75
N PHE A 698 -6.79 12.31 43.76
CA PHE A 698 -7.33 10.96 43.66
C PHE A 698 -8.27 10.65 44.82
N PHE A 699 -7.88 10.93 46.07
CA PHE A 699 -8.76 10.70 47.21
C PHE A 699 -9.97 11.65 47.23
N ALA A 700 -9.83 12.88 46.74
CA ALA A 700 -10.96 13.80 46.59
C ALA A 700 -11.98 13.34 45.54
N LEU A 701 -11.54 12.67 44.47
CA LEU A 701 -12.41 12.17 43.39
C LEU A 701 -12.95 10.76 43.66
N GLN A 702 -12.24 9.93 44.42
CA GLN A 702 -12.55 8.51 44.63
C GLN A 702 -13.18 8.20 46.00
N VAL A 703 -13.76 9.20 46.67
CA VAL A 703 -14.30 9.14 48.05
C VAL A 703 -15.26 7.98 48.33
N LYS A 704 -15.92 7.43 47.29
CA LYS A 704 -16.90 6.34 47.43
C LYS A 704 -16.28 4.94 47.40
N LYS A 705 -15.01 4.78 47.03
CA LYS A 705 -14.35 3.48 46.92
C LYS A 705 -13.75 3.10 48.28
N GLN A 706 -13.83 1.82 48.65
CA GLN A 706 -13.09 1.31 49.79
C GLN A 706 -11.63 1.13 49.36
N ILE A 707 -10.71 1.83 50.03
CA ILE A 707 -9.28 1.84 49.69
C ILE A 707 -8.50 1.38 50.92
N GLN A 708 -7.58 0.45 50.71
CA GLN A 708 -6.54 0.10 51.68
C GLN A 708 -5.18 0.45 51.08
N ALA A 709 -4.26 1.03 51.85
CA ALA A 709 -2.94 1.38 51.34
C ALA A 709 -1.81 0.57 51.98
N LEU A 710 -0.80 0.22 51.19
CA LEU A 710 0.52 -0.23 51.65
C LEU A 710 1.50 0.88 51.35
N VAL A 711 2.15 1.42 52.40
CA VAL A 711 2.92 2.66 52.30
C VAL A 711 4.35 2.40 52.79
N PRO A 712 5.39 2.82 52.04
CA PRO A 712 6.77 2.72 52.52
C PRO A 712 7.00 3.68 53.68
N ALA A 713 7.91 3.31 54.59
CA ALA A 713 8.32 4.16 55.70
C ALA A 713 8.74 5.57 55.25
N SER A 714 9.37 5.70 54.07
CA SER A 714 9.82 6.97 53.49
C SER A 714 8.69 7.91 53.06
N SER A 715 7.50 7.39 52.76
CA SER A 715 6.33 8.18 52.31
C SER A 715 5.20 8.26 53.34
N LYS A 716 5.40 7.70 54.55
CA LYS A 716 4.38 7.64 55.60
C LYS A 716 3.83 9.02 55.98
N LEU A 717 4.71 9.96 56.33
CA LEU A 717 4.29 11.29 56.78
C LEU A 717 3.48 12.04 55.71
N LEU A 718 3.95 11.99 54.46
CA LEU A 718 3.25 12.57 53.30
C LEU A 718 1.87 11.94 53.12
N PHE A 719 1.78 10.62 53.23
CA PHE A 719 0.51 9.89 53.07
C PHE A 719 -0.48 10.19 54.20
N GLU A 720 -0.02 10.24 55.45
CA GLU A 720 -0.84 10.60 56.62
C GLU A 720 -1.40 12.02 56.50
N GLU A 721 -0.58 12.98 56.08
CA GLU A 721 -0.97 14.37 55.86
C GLU A 721 -2.07 14.49 54.79
N ILE A 722 -1.88 13.84 53.64
CA ILE A 722 -2.80 13.92 52.50
C ILE A 722 -4.10 13.14 52.76
N SER A 723 -4.01 11.96 53.35
CA SER A 723 -5.18 11.13 53.63
C SER A 723 -6.02 11.65 54.80
N MET A 724 -5.48 12.59 55.60
CA MET A 724 -6.10 13.09 56.83
C MET A 724 -6.52 11.95 57.77
N GLY A 725 -5.79 10.84 57.76
CA GLY A 725 -6.12 9.63 58.55
C GLY A 725 -7.39 8.88 58.13
N LYS A 726 -8.02 9.25 57.00
CA LYS A 726 -9.30 8.65 56.56
C LYS A 726 -9.13 7.31 55.84
N ILE A 727 -7.92 6.98 55.39
CA ILE A 727 -7.64 5.77 54.61
C ILE A 727 -6.81 4.82 55.47
N PRO A 728 -7.29 3.58 55.69
CA PRO A 728 -6.52 2.58 56.42
C PRO A 728 -5.26 2.21 55.63
N PHE A 729 -4.11 2.25 56.29
CA PHE A 729 -2.85 1.85 55.67
C PHE A 729 -2.01 0.93 56.57
N LYS A 730 -1.12 0.17 55.95
CA LYS A 730 -0.08 -0.64 56.61
C LYS A 730 1.28 -0.24 56.05
N GLU A 731 2.28 -0.24 56.90
CA GLU A 731 3.67 -0.09 56.44
C GLU A 731 4.12 -1.36 55.72
N HIS A 732 4.90 -1.20 54.65
CA HIS A 732 5.54 -2.30 53.93
C HIS A 732 6.98 -1.94 53.52
N SER A 733 7.76 -2.95 53.14
CA SER A 733 9.18 -2.82 52.85
C SER A 733 9.49 -2.26 51.46
N ASP A 734 8.54 -2.30 50.53
CA ASP A 734 8.79 -1.90 49.15
C ASP A 734 8.78 -0.38 48.98
N PRO A 735 9.64 0.21 48.14
CA PRO A 735 9.85 1.66 48.04
C PRO A 735 8.72 2.43 47.30
N TRP A 736 7.60 1.80 46.99
CA TRP A 736 6.45 2.42 46.30
C TRP A 736 5.18 2.27 47.12
N ILE A 737 4.18 3.12 46.90
CA ILE A 737 2.87 3.01 47.54
C ILE A 737 2.00 2.06 46.72
N VAL A 738 1.24 1.17 47.37
CA VAL A 738 0.22 0.34 46.75
C VAL A 738 -1.14 0.74 47.31
N LEU A 739 -2.06 1.18 46.45
CA LEU A 739 -3.47 1.35 46.81
C LEU A 739 -4.23 0.11 46.35
N GLN A 740 -4.96 -0.53 47.25
CA GLN A 740 -5.73 -1.74 47.01
C GLN A 740 -7.22 -1.44 47.05
N PHE A 741 -7.97 -2.06 46.13
CA PHE A 741 -9.39 -1.88 45.94
C PHE A 741 -10.08 -3.24 45.81
N GLU A 742 -11.40 -3.28 46.01
CA GLU A 742 -12.17 -4.45 45.59
C GLU A 742 -11.95 -4.75 44.10
N ALA A 743 -11.93 -6.02 43.72
CA ALA A 743 -11.73 -6.41 42.33
C ALA A 743 -12.79 -5.81 41.41
N GLY A 744 -12.35 -5.22 40.29
CA GLY A 744 -13.20 -4.50 39.34
C GLY A 744 -13.61 -3.08 39.79
N ALA A 745 -13.14 -2.60 40.95
CA ALA A 745 -13.50 -1.26 41.44
C ALA A 745 -12.71 -0.13 40.75
N ILE A 746 -11.55 -0.42 40.18
CA ILE A 746 -10.86 0.51 39.28
C ILE A 746 -11.16 0.08 37.85
N THR A 747 -11.70 1.02 37.07
CA THR A 747 -11.93 0.73 35.66
C THR A 747 -10.58 0.57 34.97
N SER A 748 -10.52 -0.39 34.07
CA SER A 748 -9.36 -0.63 33.23
C SER A 748 -9.05 0.54 32.28
N ARG A 749 -9.87 1.59 32.25
CA ARG A 749 -9.64 2.77 31.44
C ARG A 749 -8.88 3.79 32.29
N LYS A 750 -7.82 4.39 31.74
CA LYS A 750 -6.99 5.45 32.37
C LYS A 750 -7.80 6.68 32.83
N LYS A 751 -9.11 6.73 32.57
CA LYS A 751 -10.05 7.76 32.99
C LYS A 751 -10.14 7.96 34.51
N ASP A 752 -9.92 6.91 35.31
CA ASP A 752 -9.96 7.04 36.79
C ASP A 752 -8.74 7.79 37.35
N ILE A 753 -7.60 7.76 36.63
CA ILE A 753 -6.34 8.37 37.06
C ILE A 753 -6.02 9.66 36.31
N SER A 754 -6.46 9.81 35.06
CA SER A 754 -6.13 10.96 34.20
C SER A 754 -6.49 12.31 34.83
N PRO A 755 -7.66 12.50 35.46
CA PRO A 755 -8.02 13.75 36.12
C PRO A 755 -7.20 14.07 37.37
N CYS A 756 -6.47 13.08 37.89
CA CYS A 756 -5.67 13.20 39.10
C CYS A 756 -4.20 13.56 38.81
N LEU A 757 -3.80 13.56 37.53
CA LEU A 757 -2.45 13.92 37.12
C LEU A 757 -2.36 15.44 36.97
N LYS A 758 -1.27 16.03 37.46
CA LYS A 758 -1.05 17.47 37.36
C LYS A 758 -0.75 17.82 35.90
N PRO A 759 -1.45 18.81 35.30
CA PRO A 759 -1.26 19.20 33.89
C PRO A 759 0.20 19.47 33.51
#